data_AF-A0A971TFB0-F1
#
_entry.id   AF-A0A971TFB0-F1
#
_cell.length_a   1.000
_cell.length_b   1.000
_cell.length_c   1.000
_cell.angle_alpha   90.00
_cell.angle_beta   90.00
_cell.angle_gamma   90.00
#
_symmetry.space_group_name_H-M   'P 1'
#
loop_
_entity.id
_entity.type
_entity.pdbx_description
1 polymer ?
#
loop_
_entity_poly.entity_id
_entity_poly.type
_entity_poly.pdbx_seq_one_letter_code
_entity_poly.pdbx_strand_id
1 'polypeptide(L)'
;QEWRKIQGRFEDISFVESTGQMLNMITRSIKQSEEAYFNKALSKWAEEALISIRNTNLSNKSHFTLDTIKSMYPLHPITAISLIELCRRFAQNDRTLLSFLCSGDWGAMPAFLEREIYNDTTLPAMGLDYLYDYFFSISANKPTYQAESQRWLEIHDIISEAGSVSEQESALLKNIGVLNLLSGITGISADYEIIYTIMKYSKGYEPNEVKTWLDDLIRTKGLFYREFARELRLWEGSDFDVYGTIRTQKAKMAINSLDQLLQEYLPLSPFISSRHAFKTGTVRRFERRWLSVESLNDDLVPLPGFDGLFAYCFGTLTQPKYVPSECDDGRPLLISYVSSQTTLIELALEVAASRYVFETSPELEHDRVARKEVSFRVNMAEQQFRNYLSHLYSPESVDITWYANGQEIEINSSKKLSEEISRLCDQCYYRCPHIGNEMINYDKLSSAAARARRELVEAMATREELESLGLTGFGPEVAIYRSLILAAGLHIKDRDGWHLALSYNDDRLAALWNQIEECIVANGEKGISVVDILDVLQQPPFGMRQGPAPIYVCFYLLVKADDIAIFREGNYVPYLTEAAIALLLKRPDLYILKRFISSGIEQKVFNIYRKLINTANLEGNIKLRNATMLGVVGPLIKYIEALPSYSRNTREVSLKAQRVRSAIMNSIEPMQLLFEDLPQAVGMDIKEKQKESNWQEELQIRLRNALNDLEQAYPRLNQRVQQALLDAFNYSDIDKLKEMQVKRINPLLGVCSDSELKPFLQSIIRPATNVSEWVKGIAGIVVKKPLDAWNDHDFMPFVANLRDYADRIDQLEALSAVGTNLASDTVVLSIMSSGGKLTREILSRSPKHNEIVDDKVREILALPENESRQIMLGLVNSLLGGASDDGKEGY
;
A
#
# COMPACT_ATOMS: atom_id res chain seq x y z
N GLN A 1 34.22 48.20 -22.63
CA GLN A 1 32.74 48.26 -22.78
C GLN A 1 32.31 48.56 -24.21
N GLU A 2 32.98 49.43 -24.97
CA GLU A 2 32.64 49.71 -26.39
C GLU A 2 32.87 48.52 -27.35
N TRP A 3 33.90 47.69 -27.13
CA TRP A 3 34.20 46.52 -27.98
C TRP A 3 33.05 45.48 -28.05
N ARG A 4 32.32 45.30 -26.94
CA ARG A 4 31.15 44.38 -26.86
C ARG A 4 30.01 44.77 -27.82
N LYS A 5 29.90 46.05 -28.21
CA LYS A 5 28.82 46.54 -29.08
C LYS A 5 29.03 46.18 -30.55
N ILE A 6 30.27 45.87 -30.96
CA ILE A 6 30.65 45.61 -32.36
C ILE A 6 31.20 44.20 -32.59
N GLN A 7 31.42 43.42 -31.52
CA GLN A 7 32.03 42.08 -31.58
C GLN A 7 31.31 41.11 -32.53
N GLY A 8 29.98 41.16 -32.63
CA GLY A 8 29.21 40.31 -33.55
C GLY A 8 29.38 40.61 -35.05
N ARG A 9 30.14 41.64 -35.42
CA ARG A 9 30.44 42.01 -36.83
C ARG A 9 31.83 41.56 -37.28
N PHE A 10 32.63 40.99 -36.39
CA PHE A 10 34.00 40.55 -36.66
C PHE A 10 34.16 39.09 -36.26
N GLU A 11 34.98 38.36 -37.01
CA GLU A 11 35.42 37.02 -36.63
C GLU A 11 36.57 37.17 -35.62
N ASP A 12 36.35 36.72 -34.39
CA ASP A 12 37.39 36.71 -33.36
C ASP A 12 38.40 35.59 -33.70
N ILE A 13 39.48 35.94 -34.39
CA ILE A 13 40.63 35.07 -34.58
C ILE A 13 41.50 35.16 -33.33
N SER A 14 41.52 34.08 -32.54
CA SER A 14 42.37 34.00 -31.35
C SER A 14 43.84 34.00 -31.78
N PHE A 15 44.51 35.14 -31.64
CA PHE A 15 45.95 35.26 -31.85
C PHE A 15 46.68 34.86 -30.57
N VAL A 16 47.25 33.66 -30.58
CA VAL A 16 48.12 33.18 -29.50
C VAL A 16 49.54 33.21 -30.03
N GLU A 17 50.40 34.02 -29.41
CA GLU A 17 51.81 34.09 -29.81
C GLU A 17 52.48 32.72 -29.69
N SER A 18 53.25 32.36 -30.72
CA SER A 18 53.96 31.09 -30.74
C SER A 18 55.09 31.09 -29.70
N THR A 19 55.42 29.92 -29.12
CA THR A 19 56.56 29.77 -28.20
C THR A 19 57.87 30.31 -28.79
N GLY A 20 58.08 30.16 -30.11
CA GLY A 20 59.25 30.68 -30.81
C GLY A 20 59.34 32.22 -30.81
N GLN A 21 58.21 32.93 -30.88
CA GLN A 21 58.18 34.41 -30.81
C GLN A 21 58.54 34.91 -29.41
N MET A 22 57.96 34.32 -28.37
CA MET A 22 58.30 34.68 -26.98
C MET A 22 59.76 34.35 -26.63
N LEU A 23 60.29 33.21 -27.10
CA LEU A 23 61.71 32.89 -26.96
C LEU A 23 62.60 33.94 -27.64
N ASN A 24 62.26 34.35 -28.87
CA ASN A 24 62.99 35.40 -29.57
C ASN A 24 62.95 36.72 -28.78
N MET A 25 61.81 37.07 -28.19
CA MET A 25 61.69 38.25 -27.33
C MET A 25 62.62 38.17 -26.09
N ILE A 26 62.69 37.02 -25.42
CA ILE A 26 63.64 36.79 -24.31
C ILE A 26 65.08 37.04 -24.80
N THR A 27 65.50 36.38 -25.88
CA THR A 27 66.89 36.46 -26.38
C THR A 27 67.31 37.86 -26.83
N ARG A 28 66.36 38.70 -27.29
CA ARG A 28 66.63 40.08 -27.69
C ARG A 28 66.60 41.07 -26.54
N SER A 29 65.97 40.70 -25.43
CA SER A 29 65.84 41.58 -24.25
C SER A 29 67.08 41.50 -23.35
N ILE A 30 67.83 40.41 -23.42
CA ILE A 30 69.01 40.17 -22.59
C ILE A 30 70.29 40.54 -23.36
N LYS A 31 71.20 41.27 -22.71
CA LYS A 31 72.51 41.62 -23.25
C LYS A 31 73.62 40.94 -22.46
N GLN A 32 74.50 40.23 -23.15
CA GLN A 32 75.64 39.54 -22.57
C GLN A 32 76.89 40.43 -22.51
N SER A 33 77.79 40.15 -21.57
CA SER A 33 79.10 40.82 -21.50
C SER A 33 80.00 40.42 -22.69
N GLU A 34 80.76 41.38 -23.22
CA GLU A 34 81.73 41.14 -24.30
C GLU A 34 83.08 40.60 -23.79
N GLU A 35 83.24 40.39 -22.48
CA GLU A 35 84.47 39.88 -21.89
C GLU A 35 84.81 38.46 -22.40
N ALA A 36 86.05 38.26 -22.84
CA ALA A 36 86.49 37.01 -23.47
C ALA A 36 86.41 35.79 -22.51
N TYR A 37 86.68 36.01 -21.21
CA TYR A 37 86.61 34.97 -20.19
C TYR A 37 85.16 34.53 -19.92
N PHE A 38 84.27 35.51 -19.75
CA PHE A 38 82.83 35.28 -19.62
C PHE A 38 82.25 34.54 -20.83
N ASN A 39 82.59 34.97 -22.05
CA ASN A 39 82.11 34.33 -23.27
C ASN A 39 82.56 32.86 -23.43
N LYS A 40 83.77 32.54 -22.93
CA LYS A 40 84.26 31.15 -22.90
C LYS A 40 83.49 30.31 -21.88
N ALA A 41 83.26 30.83 -20.68
CA ALA A 41 82.47 30.17 -19.64
C ALA A 41 81.02 29.96 -20.12
N LEU A 42 80.41 30.98 -20.72
CA LEU A 42 79.05 30.95 -21.27
C LEU A 42 78.92 29.93 -22.39
N SER A 43 79.92 29.82 -23.26
CA SER A 43 79.92 28.81 -24.33
C SER A 43 79.97 27.39 -23.79
N LYS A 44 80.81 27.14 -22.78
CA LYS A 44 80.86 25.83 -22.10
C LYS A 44 79.52 25.51 -21.42
N TRP A 45 78.97 26.47 -20.68
CA TRP A 45 77.65 26.34 -20.03
C TRP A 45 76.54 26.02 -21.05
N ALA A 46 76.52 26.72 -22.18
CA ALA A 46 75.51 26.52 -23.21
C ALA A 46 75.63 25.16 -23.92
N GLU A 47 76.84 24.65 -24.13
CA GLU A 47 77.07 23.29 -24.66
C GLU A 47 76.55 22.22 -23.69
N GLU A 48 76.87 22.35 -22.40
CA GLU A 48 76.40 21.43 -21.36
C GLU A 48 74.86 21.47 -21.23
N ALA A 49 74.27 22.67 -21.26
CA ALA A 49 72.82 22.84 -21.21
C ALA A 49 72.14 22.23 -22.45
N LEU A 50 72.71 22.43 -23.65
CA LEU A 50 72.20 21.85 -24.89
C LEU A 50 72.19 20.32 -24.85
N ILE A 51 73.26 19.71 -24.32
CA ILE A 51 73.35 18.25 -24.16
C ILE A 51 72.30 17.76 -23.16
N SER A 52 72.17 18.43 -22.01
CA SER A 52 71.18 18.08 -20.98
C SER A 52 69.76 18.06 -21.56
N ILE A 53 69.34 19.11 -22.27
CA ILE A 53 67.97 19.18 -22.80
C ILE A 53 67.71 18.27 -24.00
N ARG A 54 68.74 17.85 -24.75
CA ARG A 54 68.54 16.90 -25.85
C ARG A 54 67.97 15.58 -25.36
N ASN A 55 68.34 15.18 -24.14
CA ASN A 55 67.95 13.92 -23.52
C ASN A 55 66.62 13.97 -22.74
N THR A 56 65.92 15.11 -22.68
CA THR A 56 64.63 15.24 -21.98
C THR A 56 63.43 15.03 -22.92
N ASN A 57 62.19 15.25 -22.48
CA ASN A 57 61.02 15.30 -23.37
C ASN A 57 60.51 16.74 -23.61
N LEU A 58 61.37 17.74 -23.37
CA LEU A 58 61.00 19.17 -23.49
C LEU A 58 60.34 19.48 -24.85
N SER A 59 59.19 20.14 -24.81
CA SER A 59 58.48 20.66 -25.98
C SER A 59 59.33 21.72 -26.70
N ASN A 60 59.16 21.84 -28.02
CA ASN A 60 59.78 22.90 -28.83
C ASN A 60 61.33 22.92 -28.84
N LYS A 61 61.98 21.77 -28.65
CA LYS A 61 63.45 21.61 -28.71
C LYS A 61 64.13 22.21 -29.94
N SER A 62 63.44 22.25 -31.08
CA SER A 62 63.96 22.82 -32.33
C SER A 62 64.33 24.30 -32.21
N HIS A 63 63.78 25.02 -31.22
CA HIS A 63 64.13 26.42 -30.99
C HIS A 63 65.40 26.61 -30.14
N PHE A 64 65.90 25.56 -29.48
CA PHE A 64 67.09 25.64 -28.63
C PHE A 64 68.36 25.26 -29.40
N THR A 65 68.95 26.24 -30.07
CA THR A 65 70.30 26.15 -30.64
C THR A 65 71.35 26.63 -29.66
N LEU A 66 72.64 26.33 -29.90
CA LEU A 66 73.74 26.81 -29.06
C LEU A 66 73.69 28.34 -28.89
N ASP A 67 73.43 29.07 -29.98
CA ASP A 67 73.38 30.54 -29.96
C ASP A 67 72.14 31.05 -29.21
N THR A 68 70.99 30.39 -29.37
CA THR A 68 69.77 30.72 -28.62
C THR A 68 69.99 30.53 -27.11
N ILE A 69 70.62 29.42 -26.72
CA ILE A 69 70.89 29.10 -25.30
C ILE A 69 71.87 30.11 -24.70
N LYS A 70 72.93 30.49 -25.42
CA LYS A 70 73.84 31.57 -24.99
C LYS A 70 73.10 32.89 -24.79
N SER A 71 72.21 33.23 -25.72
CA SER A 71 71.52 34.53 -25.74
C SER A 71 70.47 34.68 -24.64
N MET A 72 69.97 33.58 -24.07
CA MET A 72 68.95 33.61 -23.02
C MET A 72 69.51 33.47 -21.59
N TYR A 73 70.83 33.29 -21.41
CA TYR A 73 71.46 33.28 -20.08
C TYR A 73 71.11 34.58 -19.33
N PRO A 74 70.64 34.55 -18.06
CA PRO A 74 70.78 33.45 -17.09
C PRO A 74 69.65 32.40 -17.09
N LEU A 75 68.74 32.37 -18.06
CA LEU A 75 67.67 31.36 -18.09
C LEU A 75 68.17 30.03 -18.67
N HIS A 76 68.06 28.95 -17.91
CA HIS A 76 68.18 27.59 -18.44
C HIS A 76 66.99 27.31 -19.41
N PRO A 77 67.13 26.48 -20.46
CA PRO A 77 66.03 26.25 -21.41
C PRO A 77 64.73 25.77 -20.76
N ILE A 78 64.85 24.95 -19.70
CA ILE A 78 63.69 24.52 -18.89
C ILE A 78 62.99 25.73 -18.24
N THR A 79 63.76 26.63 -17.61
CA THR A 79 63.24 27.86 -17.01
C THR A 79 62.60 28.77 -18.06
N ALA A 80 63.20 28.91 -19.24
CA ALA A 80 62.69 29.75 -20.32
C ALA A 80 61.32 29.26 -20.85
N ILE A 81 61.16 27.96 -21.10
CA ILE A 81 59.86 27.39 -21.49
C ILE A 81 58.84 27.53 -20.37
N SER A 82 59.23 27.23 -19.12
CA SER A 82 58.33 27.36 -17.98
C SER A 82 57.86 28.80 -17.79
N LEU A 83 58.74 29.80 -17.92
CA LEU A 83 58.38 31.21 -17.87
C LEU A 83 57.33 31.56 -18.94
N ILE A 84 57.54 31.11 -20.18
CA ILE A 84 56.60 31.34 -21.28
C ILE A 84 55.23 30.74 -20.96
N GLU A 85 55.16 29.47 -20.55
CA GLU A 85 53.89 28.82 -20.24
C GLU A 85 53.20 29.43 -19.00
N LEU A 86 53.98 29.89 -18.02
CA LEU A 86 53.44 30.63 -16.88
C LEU A 86 52.83 31.97 -17.28
N CYS A 87 53.50 32.73 -18.17
CA CYS A 87 52.96 33.98 -18.71
C CYS A 87 51.66 33.76 -19.49
N ARG A 88 51.55 32.65 -20.20
CA ARG A 88 50.36 32.29 -20.99
C ARG A 88 49.16 31.93 -20.14
N ARG A 89 49.37 31.15 -19.09
CA ARG A 89 48.29 30.59 -18.28
C ARG A 89 47.87 31.51 -17.14
N PHE A 90 48.84 32.12 -16.45
CA PHE A 90 48.58 32.82 -15.19
C PHE A 90 48.70 34.34 -15.30
N ALA A 91 49.00 34.88 -16.49
CA ALA A 91 49.26 36.30 -16.64
C ALA A 91 48.86 36.89 -18.01
N GLN A 92 49.30 38.12 -18.29
CA GLN A 92 48.96 38.85 -19.52
C GLN A 92 50.03 38.66 -20.61
N ASN A 93 50.43 37.41 -20.88
CA ASN A 93 51.44 37.02 -21.88
C ASN A 93 52.66 37.98 -21.85
N ASP A 94 52.84 38.76 -22.92
CA ASP A 94 54.02 39.57 -23.22
C ASP A 94 54.28 40.65 -22.18
N ARG A 95 53.22 41.26 -21.64
CA ARG A 95 53.38 42.30 -20.61
C ARG A 95 54.02 41.74 -19.36
N THR A 96 53.63 40.54 -18.97
CA THR A 96 54.20 39.87 -17.79
C THR A 96 55.59 39.36 -18.09
N LEU A 97 55.83 38.84 -19.29
CA LEU A 97 57.17 38.41 -19.72
C LEU A 97 58.17 39.57 -19.70
N LEU A 98 57.84 40.72 -20.31
CA LEU A 98 58.67 41.93 -20.26
C LEU A 98 58.81 42.48 -18.85
N SER A 99 57.75 42.47 -18.04
CA SER A 99 57.85 42.88 -16.64
C SER A 99 58.83 41.99 -15.87
N PHE A 100 58.78 40.66 -16.05
CA PHE A 100 59.72 39.75 -15.41
C PHE A 100 61.18 40.00 -15.83
N LEU A 101 61.41 40.28 -17.12
CA LEU A 101 62.75 40.50 -17.65
C LEU A 101 63.34 41.86 -17.26
N CYS A 102 62.50 42.88 -17.03
CA CYS A 102 62.96 44.27 -16.92
C CYS A 102 62.51 45.03 -15.66
N SER A 103 61.59 44.51 -14.84
CA SER A 103 61.15 45.20 -13.61
C SER A 103 62.15 45.04 -12.47
N GLY A 104 62.11 45.96 -11.50
CA GLY A 104 62.88 45.87 -10.26
C GLY A 104 62.19 45.05 -9.16
N ASP A 105 61.20 44.21 -9.49
CA ASP A 105 60.50 43.40 -8.49
C ASP A 105 61.44 42.37 -7.87
N TRP A 106 61.24 42.05 -6.59
CA TRP A 106 62.17 41.24 -5.81
C TRP A 106 62.44 39.83 -6.39
N GLY A 107 61.50 39.27 -7.15
CA GLY A 107 61.62 37.98 -7.85
C GLY A 107 61.87 38.07 -9.36
N ALA A 108 62.03 39.27 -9.92
CA ALA A 108 62.29 39.49 -11.35
C ALA A 108 63.78 39.31 -11.69
N MET A 109 64.09 39.21 -13.00
CA MET A 109 65.44 38.94 -13.49
C MET A 109 66.50 39.98 -13.07
N PRO A 110 66.24 41.30 -13.11
CA PRO A 110 67.23 42.29 -12.66
C PRO A 110 67.66 42.10 -11.20
N ALA A 111 66.71 41.79 -10.31
CA ALA A 111 66.99 41.55 -8.90
C ALA A 111 67.84 40.28 -8.66
N PHE A 112 67.71 39.26 -9.53
CA PHE A 112 68.59 38.09 -9.52
C PHE A 112 70.02 38.45 -9.93
N LEU A 113 70.16 39.22 -11.02
CA LEU A 113 71.48 39.64 -11.54
C LEU A 113 72.26 40.53 -10.56
N GLU A 114 71.58 41.30 -9.71
CA GLU A 114 72.21 42.13 -8.68
C GLU A 114 72.70 41.33 -7.46
N ARG A 115 72.10 40.16 -7.18
CA ARG A 115 72.40 39.34 -6.00
C ARG A 115 73.42 38.25 -6.25
N GLU A 116 73.33 37.60 -7.41
CA GLU A 116 74.21 36.49 -7.76
C GLU A 116 75.54 37.01 -8.29
N ILE A 117 76.62 36.72 -7.57
CA ILE A 117 77.96 37.15 -7.92
C ILE A 117 78.64 36.05 -8.74
N TYR A 118 79.08 36.40 -9.94
CA TYR A 118 79.92 35.54 -10.77
C TYR A 118 81.17 35.09 -9.99
N ASN A 119 81.36 33.77 -9.89
CA ASN A 119 82.65 33.19 -9.49
C ASN A 119 83.27 32.52 -10.72
N ASP A 120 84.59 32.57 -10.85
CA ASP A 120 85.37 32.06 -11.99
C ASP A 120 85.13 30.56 -12.33
N THR A 121 84.40 29.84 -11.47
CA THR A 121 84.17 28.39 -11.57
C THR A 121 82.77 27.99 -12.01
N THR A 122 81.74 28.82 -11.82
CA THR A 122 80.33 28.45 -12.09
C THR A 122 79.49 29.64 -12.56
N LEU A 123 78.69 29.44 -13.60
CA LEU A 123 77.68 30.39 -14.07
C LEU A 123 76.31 29.99 -13.54
N PRO A 124 75.80 30.62 -12.46
CA PRO A 124 74.49 30.29 -11.93
C PRO A 124 73.42 30.68 -12.94
N ALA A 125 72.46 29.78 -13.13
CA ALA A 125 71.26 30.01 -13.90
C ALA A 125 70.08 30.31 -12.98
N MET A 126 69.05 30.96 -13.50
CA MET A 126 67.82 31.16 -12.74
C MET A 126 66.99 29.86 -12.72
N GLY A 127 66.65 29.39 -11.53
CA GLY A 127 65.80 28.23 -11.30
C GLY A 127 64.30 28.55 -11.38
N LEU A 128 63.45 27.53 -11.31
CA LEU A 128 61.99 27.70 -11.29
C LEU A 128 61.49 28.25 -9.94
N ASP A 129 62.30 28.17 -8.90
CA ASP A 129 62.04 28.77 -7.58
C ASP A 129 61.88 30.30 -7.66
N TYR A 130 62.66 30.99 -8.51
CA TYR A 130 62.49 32.42 -8.75
C TYR A 130 61.20 32.72 -9.52
N LEU A 131 60.86 31.88 -10.50
CA LEU A 131 59.58 31.98 -11.21
C LEU A 131 58.41 31.79 -10.23
N TYR A 132 58.52 30.82 -9.33
CA TYR A 132 57.54 30.58 -8.29
C TYR A 132 57.29 31.84 -7.45
N ASP A 133 58.35 32.44 -6.89
CA ASP A 133 58.23 33.61 -6.02
C ASP A 133 57.63 34.82 -6.76
N TYR A 134 58.04 35.03 -8.02
CA TYR A 134 57.49 36.10 -8.86
C TYR A 134 56.00 35.90 -9.14
N PHE A 135 55.60 34.74 -9.68
CA PHE A 135 54.20 34.49 -10.06
C PHE A 135 53.28 34.34 -8.85
N PHE A 136 53.77 33.83 -7.72
CA PHE A 136 53.02 33.83 -6.47
C PHE A 136 52.73 35.25 -5.99
N SER A 137 53.71 36.16 -6.03
CA SER A 137 53.51 37.56 -5.62
C SER A 137 52.49 38.31 -6.48
N ILE A 138 52.39 37.96 -7.77
CA ILE A 138 51.39 38.53 -8.69
C ILE A 138 50.00 37.94 -8.42
N SER A 139 49.94 36.64 -8.15
CA SER A 139 48.69 35.89 -7.97
C SER A 139 48.05 36.17 -6.61
N ALA A 140 48.84 36.31 -5.54
CA ALA A 140 48.37 36.60 -4.18
C ALA A 140 47.73 38.00 -4.06
N ASN A 141 48.14 38.95 -4.91
CA ASN A 141 47.67 40.35 -4.86
C ASN A 141 46.45 40.63 -5.75
N LYS A 142 45.87 39.62 -6.41
CA LYS A 142 44.63 39.74 -7.19
C LYS A 142 43.47 39.01 -6.52
N PRO A 143 42.46 39.71 -5.97
CA PRO A 143 41.27 39.06 -5.44
C PRO A 143 40.36 38.71 -6.62
N THR A 144 40.56 37.57 -7.28
CA THR A 144 39.61 37.10 -8.29
C THR A 144 39.54 35.57 -8.36
N TYR A 145 38.29 35.07 -8.33
CA TYR A 145 37.83 33.69 -8.36
C TYR A 145 38.22 32.90 -9.64
N GLN A 146 39.51 32.69 -9.91
CA GLN A 146 39.96 31.76 -10.95
C GLN A 146 40.48 30.48 -10.31
N ALA A 147 39.98 29.32 -10.77
CA ALA A 147 40.39 27.99 -10.29
C ALA A 147 41.91 27.75 -10.39
N GLU A 148 42.59 28.47 -11.29
CA GLU A 148 44.03 28.39 -11.51
C GLU A 148 44.85 29.12 -10.43
N SER A 149 44.31 30.16 -9.78
CA SER A 149 44.94 30.85 -8.65
C SER A 149 44.88 30.01 -7.37
N GLN A 150 43.90 29.11 -7.25
CA GLN A 150 43.77 28.20 -6.11
C GLN A 150 44.92 27.19 -6.04
N ARG A 151 45.41 26.70 -7.18
CA ARG A 151 46.56 25.77 -7.23
C ARG A 151 47.86 26.40 -6.73
N TRP A 152 48.07 27.69 -6.95
CA TRP A 152 49.22 28.42 -6.39
C TRP A 152 49.16 28.54 -4.87
N LEU A 153 47.96 28.80 -4.32
CA LEU A 153 47.73 28.82 -2.88
C LEU A 153 47.96 27.43 -2.26
N GLU A 154 47.44 26.37 -2.88
CA GLU A 154 47.67 24.99 -2.42
C GLU A 154 49.16 24.64 -2.34
N ILE A 155 49.95 24.99 -3.37
CA ILE A 155 51.40 24.77 -3.36
C ILE A 155 52.07 25.56 -2.23
N HIS A 156 51.68 26.82 -2.07
CA HIS A 156 52.23 27.68 -1.03
C HIS A 156 51.91 27.18 0.37
N ASP A 157 50.68 26.71 0.58
CA ASP A 157 50.23 26.13 1.84
C ASP A 157 51.01 24.85 2.14
N ILE A 158 51.18 23.96 1.16
CA ILE A 158 52.01 22.74 1.31
C ILE A 158 53.46 23.09 1.68
N ILE A 159 54.05 24.08 1.01
CA ILE A 159 55.42 24.54 1.31
C ILE A 159 55.51 25.18 2.70
N SER A 160 54.48 25.90 3.13
CA SER A 160 54.43 26.57 4.45
C SER A 160 54.15 25.58 5.58
N GLU A 161 53.30 24.58 5.36
CA GLU A 161 52.95 23.53 6.32
C GLU A 161 54.09 22.51 6.51
N ALA A 162 55.00 22.41 5.53
CA ALA A 162 56.21 21.58 5.62
C ALA A 162 57.20 22.03 6.75
N GLY A 163 56.86 23.07 7.52
CA GLY A 163 57.52 23.46 8.76
C GLY A 163 58.84 24.20 8.55
N SER A 164 59.83 23.97 9.42
CA SER A 164 61.19 24.51 9.25
C SER A 164 61.88 23.81 8.07
N VAL A 165 61.68 24.35 6.88
CA VAL A 165 62.30 23.89 5.63
C VAL A 165 63.62 24.65 5.42
N SER A 166 64.70 23.95 5.10
CA SER A 166 65.98 24.60 4.77
C SER A 166 65.87 25.37 3.44
N GLU A 167 66.83 26.26 3.14
CA GLU A 167 66.83 27.00 1.87
C GLU A 167 66.84 26.05 0.65
N GLN A 168 67.57 24.94 0.75
CA GLN A 168 67.69 23.92 -0.29
C GLN A 168 66.39 23.12 -0.47
N GLU A 169 65.78 22.71 0.63
CA GLU A 169 64.49 22.01 0.60
C GLU A 169 63.37 22.93 0.07
N SER A 170 63.41 24.23 0.40
CA SER A 170 62.43 25.21 -0.09
C SER A 170 62.57 25.38 -1.61
N ALA A 171 63.80 25.52 -2.11
CA ALA A 171 64.07 25.55 -3.53
C ALA A 171 63.56 24.27 -4.22
N LEU A 172 63.79 23.09 -3.65
CA LEU A 172 63.28 21.82 -4.18
C LEU A 172 61.76 21.80 -4.31
N LEU A 173 61.04 22.14 -3.24
CA LEU A 173 59.58 22.13 -3.25
C LEU A 173 59.03 23.16 -4.25
N LYS A 174 59.59 24.36 -4.33
CA LYS A 174 59.18 25.37 -5.33
C LYS A 174 59.40 24.90 -6.77
N ASN A 175 60.56 24.30 -7.05
CA ASN A 175 60.86 23.75 -8.38
C ASN A 175 59.89 22.62 -8.76
N ILE A 176 59.61 21.70 -7.83
CA ILE A 176 58.62 20.63 -8.04
C ILE A 176 57.22 21.21 -8.23
N GLY A 177 56.82 22.20 -7.43
CA GLY A 177 55.51 22.84 -7.52
C GLY A 177 55.26 23.49 -8.88
N VAL A 178 56.24 24.25 -9.41
CA VAL A 178 56.13 24.84 -10.75
C VAL A 178 56.03 23.78 -11.83
N LEU A 179 56.81 22.71 -11.76
CA LEU A 179 56.71 21.60 -12.72
C LEU A 179 55.38 20.85 -12.60
N ASN A 180 54.84 20.67 -11.39
CA ASN A 180 53.52 20.05 -11.20
C ASN A 180 52.39 20.94 -11.75
N LEU A 181 52.49 22.27 -11.66
CA LEU A 181 51.53 23.20 -12.29
C LEU A 181 51.54 23.10 -13.81
N LEU A 182 52.72 22.88 -14.39
CA LEU A 182 52.95 22.85 -15.84
C LEU A 182 52.93 21.43 -16.44
N SER A 183 52.63 20.41 -15.63
CA SER A 183 52.70 19.01 -16.03
C SER A 183 51.88 18.74 -17.30
N GLY A 184 52.48 17.99 -18.24
CA GLY A 184 51.88 17.64 -19.54
C GLY A 184 52.02 18.68 -20.66
N ILE A 185 52.25 19.96 -20.36
CA ILE A 185 52.30 21.05 -21.37
C ILE A 185 53.72 21.25 -21.92
N THR A 186 54.69 21.35 -21.01
CA THR A 186 56.10 21.60 -21.34
C THR A 186 56.82 20.34 -21.85
N GLY A 187 56.16 19.18 -21.81
CA GLY A 187 56.73 17.88 -22.16
C GLY A 187 57.67 17.30 -21.10
N ILE A 188 57.96 18.03 -20.02
CA ILE A 188 58.77 17.57 -18.89
C ILE A 188 57.93 17.52 -17.62
N SER A 189 58.23 16.55 -16.75
CA SER A 189 57.64 16.39 -15.42
C SER A 189 58.70 16.62 -14.33
N ALA A 190 58.27 16.66 -13.07
CA ALA A 190 59.16 16.72 -11.92
C ALA A 190 59.80 15.35 -11.64
N ASP A 191 60.59 14.83 -12.58
CA ASP A 191 61.39 13.62 -12.35
C ASP A 191 62.75 13.96 -11.72
N TYR A 192 63.44 12.92 -11.21
CA TYR A 192 64.74 13.09 -10.56
C TYR A 192 65.79 13.74 -11.48
N GLU A 193 65.86 13.38 -12.76
CA GLU A 193 66.88 13.91 -13.68
C GLU A 193 66.65 15.40 -13.99
N ILE A 194 65.39 15.81 -14.15
CA ILE A 194 65.01 17.21 -14.35
C ILE A 194 65.29 18.03 -13.09
N ILE A 195 64.97 17.52 -11.91
CA ILE A 195 65.24 18.22 -10.64
C ILE A 195 66.75 18.33 -10.41
N TYR A 196 67.54 17.27 -10.63
CA TYR A 196 69.00 17.34 -10.53
C TYR A 196 69.58 18.36 -11.50
N THR A 197 69.08 18.37 -12.74
CA THR A 197 69.50 19.35 -13.75
C THR A 197 69.24 20.78 -13.26
N ILE A 198 68.02 21.09 -12.84
CA ILE A 198 67.66 22.44 -12.40
C ILE A 198 68.50 22.85 -11.18
N MET A 199 68.60 22.01 -10.14
CA MET A 199 69.33 22.32 -8.92
C MET A 199 70.84 22.47 -9.15
N LYS A 200 71.42 21.69 -10.07
CA LYS A 200 72.81 21.86 -10.50
C LYS A 200 73.04 23.21 -11.17
N TYR A 201 72.20 23.58 -12.14
CA TYR A 201 72.39 24.83 -12.88
C TYR A 201 72.03 26.06 -12.05
N SER A 202 71.06 25.98 -11.13
CA SER A 202 70.62 27.15 -10.37
C SER A 202 71.36 27.38 -9.06
N LYS A 203 71.76 26.32 -8.38
CA LYS A 203 72.37 26.40 -7.04
C LYS A 203 73.73 25.68 -6.93
N GLY A 204 74.17 24.99 -7.98
CA GLY A 204 75.47 24.30 -7.99
C GLY A 204 75.52 23.00 -7.17
N TYR A 205 74.38 22.42 -6.81
CA TYR A 205 74.34 21.19 -5.99
C TYR A 205 74.56 19.92 -6.83
N GLU A 206 75.25 18.94 -6.24
CA GLU A 206 75.50 17.66 -6.89
C GLU A 206 74.31 16.69 -6.72
N PRO A 207 74.05 15.79 -7.70
CA PRO A 207 72.86 14.93 -7.68
C PRO A 207 72.68 14.09 -6.41
N ASN A 208 73.77 13.63 -5.78
CA ASN A 208 73.71 12.83 -4.55
C ASN A 208 73.19 13.62 -3.33
N GLU A 209 73.53 14.90 -3.24
CA GLU A 209 73.05 15.79 -2.18
C GLU A 209 71.55 16.04 -2.36
N VAL A 210 71.17 16.38 -3.60
CA VAL A 210 69.77 16.63 -3.98
C VAL A 210 68.90 15.40 -3.74
N LYS A 211 69.39 14.20 -4.08
CA LYS A 211 68.67 12.94 -3.82
C LYS A 211 68.39 12.73 -2.35
N THR A 212 69.39 12.98 -1.49
CA THR A 212 69.25 12.80 -0.03
C THR A 212 68.13 13.69 0.51
N TRP A 213 68.08 14.95 0.09
CA TRP A 213 67.00 15.88 0.47
C TRP A 213 65.64 15.46 -0.07
N LEU A 214 65.56 14.98 -1.31
CA LEU A 214 64.30 14.46 -1.88
C LEU A 214 63.78 13.25 -1.10
N ASP A 215 64.65 12.29 -0.78
CA ASP A 215 64.28 11.09 -0.02
C ASP A 215 63.81 11.45 1.41
N ASP A 216 64.41 12.48 2.01
CA ASP A 216 63.97 13.03 3.30
C ASP A 216 62.62 13.76 3.21
N LEU A 217 62.40 14.57 2.16
CA LEU A 217 61.12 15.24 1.91
C LEU A 217 60.00 14.23 1.67
N ILE A 218 60.26 13.14 0.94
CA ILE A 218 59.31 12.04 0.71
C ILE A 218 58.94 11.37 2.03
N ARG A 219 59.92 11.15 2.92
CA ARG A 219 59.71 10.47 4.19
C ARG A 219 58.99 11.33 5.24
N THR A 220 59.21 12.64 5.24
CA THR A 220 58.90 13.49 6.40
C THR A 220 57.94 14.65 6.14
N LYS A 221 57.77 15.11 4.89
CA LYS A 221 57.15 16.42 4.59
C LYS A 221 56.16 16.41 3.41
N GLY A 222 55.50 15.29 3.15
CA GLY A 222 54.36 15.23 2.23
C GLY A 222 54.67 15.29 0.74
N LEU A 223 55.93 15.06 0.33
CA LEU A 223 56.30 14.88 -1.08
C LEU A 223 55.99 13.44 -1.52
N PHE A 224 55.31 13.25 -2.64
CA PHE A 224 54.92 11.93 -3.14
C PHE A 224 55.74 11.56 -4.38
N TYR A 225 56.30 10.34 -4.41
CA TYR A 225 56.91 9.78 -5.61
C TYR A 225 55.98 8.73 -6.23
N ARG A 226 55.61 8.92 -7.50
CA ARG A 226 54.77 7.97 -8.26
C ARG A 226 55.65 7.04 -9.08
N GLU A 227 55.77 5.78 -8.66
CA GLU A 227 56.65 4.80 -9.34
C GLU A 227 56.30 4.58 -10.82
N PHE A 228 55.01 4.50 -11.16
CA PHE A 228 54.55 4.22 -12.53
C PHE A 228 54.83 5.37 -13.51
N ALA A 229 54.74 6.62 -13.05
CA ALA A 229 54.94 7.83 -13.85
C ALA A 229 56.35 8.42 -13.70
N ARG A 230 57.16 7.90 -12.76
CA ARG A 230 58.51 8.38 -12.43
C ARG A 230 58.55 9.88 -12.12
N GLU A 231 57.56 10.38 -11.39
CA GLU A 231 57.43 11.81 -11.07
C GLU A 231 57.26 12.07 -9.57
N LEU A 232 57.72 13.23 -9.13
CA LEU A 232 57.54 13.80 -7.80
C LEU A 232 56.34 14.76 -7.82
N ARG A 233 55.45 14.64 -6.84
CA ARG A 233 54.32 15.58 -6.66
C ARG A 233 54.21 16.13 -5.25
N LEU A 234 53.88 17.41 -5.14
CA LEU A 234 53.53 18.06 -3.87
C LEU A 234 52.12 17.70 -3.38
N TRP A 235 51.24 17.27 -4.28
CA TRP A 235 49.87 16.84 -3.96
C TRP A 235 49.49 15.59 -4.74
N GLU A 236 48.53 14.84 -4.21
CA GLU A 236 47.95 13.66 -4.86
C GLU A 236 47.00 14.12 -6.00
N GLY A 237 47.54 14.62 -7.11
CA GLY A 237 46.76 15.21 -8.21
C GLY A 237 46.01 14.18 -9.07
N SER A 238 44.78 14.51 -9.47
CA SER A 238 43.97 13.72 -10.40
C SER A 238 44.41 13.89 -11.86
N ASP A 239 44.35 12.81 -12.64
CA ASP A 239 44.51 12.83 -14.11
C ASP A 239 43.15 12.94 -14.85
N PHE A 240 42.03 13.11 -14.13
CA PHE A 240 40.68 13.16 -14.70
C PHE A 240 40.32 14.56 -15.23
N ASP A 241 40.07 14.68 -16.54
CA ASP A 241 39.60 15.92 -17.17
C ASP A 241 38.11 16.18 -16.87
N VAL A 242 37.85 16.79 -15.71
CA VAL A 242 36.50 17.19 -15.26
C VAL A 242 35.79 18.06 -16.30
N TYR A 243 36.50 19.04 -16.88
CA TYR A 243 35.91 20.04 -17.78
C TYR A 243 35.53 19.44 -19.12
N GLY A 244 36.43 18.66 -19.74
CA GLY A 244 36.17 17.98 -20.99
C GLY A 244 35.05 16.96 -20.87
N THR A 245 35.00 16.22 -19.76
CA THR A 245 33.98 15.20 -19.51
C THR A 245 32.59 15.82 -19.35
N ILE A 246 32.44 16.86 -18.51
CA ILE A 246 31.17 17.58 -18.34
C ILE A 246 30.73 18.20 -19.67
N ARG A 247 31.63 18.85 -20.41
CA ARG A 247 31.31 19.45 -21.72
C ARG A 247 30.79 18.41 -22.71
N THR A 248 31.42 17.25 -22.78
CA THR A 248 30.99 16.13 -23.64
C THR A 248 29.60 15.65 -23.23
N GLN A 249 29.33 15.58 -21.93
CA GLN A 249 28.04 15.14 -21.42
C GLN A 249 26.93 16.18 -21.67
N LYS A 250 27.20 17.49 -21.53
CA LYS A 250 26.26 18.55 -21.90
C LYS A 250 25.82 18.42 -23.37
N ALA A 251 26.77 18.16 -24.27
CA ALA A 251 26.48 17.99 -25.69
C ALA A 251 25.56 16.79 -25.98
N LYS A 252 25.72 15.68 -25.24
CA LYS A 252 24.83 14.51 -25.34
C LYS A 252 23.43 14.81 -24.81
N MET A 253 23.35 15.46 -23.65
CA MET A 253 22.07 15.75 -22.97
C MET A 253 21.26 16.85 -23.66
N ALA A 254 21.88 17.72 -24.46
CA ALA A 254 21.20 18.77 -25.22
C ALA A 254 20.17 18.24 -26.24
N ILE A 255 20.13 16.93 -26.51
CA ILE A 255 19.16 16.26 -27.39
C ILE A 255 17.80 16.06 -26.68
N ASN A 256 17.81 15.94 -25.35
CA ASN A 256 16.59 15.70 -24.57
C ASN A 256 15.74 16.98 -24.44
N SER A 257 14.43 16.83 -24.21
CA SER A 257 13.58 18.00 -23.95
C SER A 257 13.94 18.65 -22.61
N LEU A 258 13.83 19.98 -22.53
CA LEU A 258 14.21 20.73 -21.34
C LEU A 258 13.30 20.39 -20.15
N ASP A 259 12.00 20.22 -20.39
CA ASP A 259 11.01 19.82 -19.40
C ASP A 259 11.36 18.47 -18.73
N GLN A 260 11.74 17.44 -19.51
CA GLN A 260 12.19 16.16 -18.98
C GLN A 260 13.45 16.31 -18.13
N LEU A 261 14.44 17.04 -18.63
CA LEU A 261 15.69 17.27 -17.92
C LEU A 261 15.47 18.01 -16.60
N LEU A 262 14.59 19.01 -16.59
CA LEU A 262 14.21 19.73 -15.38
C LEU A 262 13.42 18.85 -14.41
N GLN A 263 12.52 18.00 -14.90
CA GLN A 263 11.73 17.11 -14.06
C GLN A 263 12.59 16.04 -13.37
N GLU A 264 13.62 15.52 -14.06
CA GLU A 264 14.52 14.50 -13.54
C GLU A 264 15.52 15.08 -12.53
N TYR A 265 16.25 16.13 -12.91
CA TYR A 265 17.34 16.64 -12.09
C TYR A 265 16.92 17.71 -11.08
N LEU A 266 15.78 18.38 -11.31
CA LEU A 266 15.34 19.57 -10.55
C LEU A 266 13.80 19.54 -10.29
N PRO A 267 13.27 18.47 -9.66
CA PRO A 267 11.85 18.33 -9.42
C PRO A 267 11.31 19.42 -8.47
N LEU A 268 10.08 19.87 -8.75
CA LEU A 268 9.39 20.87 -7.94
C LEU A 268 8.54 20.19 -6.86
N SER A 269 8.66 20.67 -5.62
CA SER A 269 7.80 20.21 -4.53
C SER A 269 6.37 20.72 -4.70
N PRO A 270 5.35 19.92 -4.33
CA PRO A 270 3.94 20.33 -4.40
C PRO A 270 3.61 21.63 -3.69
N PHE A 271 2.57 22.33 -4.16
CA PHE A 271 2.06 23.55 -3.54
C PHE A 271 0.73 23.29 -2.83
N ILE A 272 0.48 23.93 -1.68
CA ILE A 272 -0.71 23.68 -0.85
C ILE A 272 -1.61 24.91 -0.81
N SER A 273 -2.93 24.70 -0.86
CA SER A 273 -3.93 25.75 -0.68
C SER A 273 -4.22 26.05 0.80
N SER A 274 -3.34 26.76 1.49
CA SER A 274 -3.43 26.95 2.96
C SER A 274 -4.74 27.60 3.43
N ARG A 275 -5.22 28.67 2.76
CA ARG A 275 -6.47 29.35 3.15
C ARG A 275 -7.69 28.46 2.94
N HIS A 276 -7.75 27.75 1.81
CA HIS A 276 -8.84 26.81 1.53
C HIS A 276 -8.87 25.70 2.60
N ALA A 277 -7.72 25.09 2.90
CA ALA A 277 -7.59 24.04 3.89
C ALA A 277 -8.05 24.50 5.28
N PHE A 278 -7.69 25.71 5.71
CA PHE A 278 -8.15 26.26 6.98
C PHE A 278 -9.68 26.43 7.06
N LYS A 279 -10.32 26.83 5.95
CA LYS A 279 -11.78 27.04 5.90
C LYS A 279 -12.58 25.75 5.74
N THR A 280 -12.12 24.82 4.91
CA THR A 280 -12.88 23.61 4.55
C THR A 280 -12.45 22.37 5.33
N GLY A 281 -11.30 22.43 6.01
CA GLY A 281 -10.67 21.28 6.66
C GLY A 281 -9.92 20.36 5.68
N THR A 282 -10.00 20.59 4.36
CA THR A 282 -9.39 19.74 3.33
C THR A 282 -8.16 20.38 2.71
N VAL A 283 -7.01 19.75 2.94
CA VAL A 283 -5.75 20.11 2.31
C VAL A 283 -5.80 19.73 0.83
N ARG A 284 -5.78 20.72 -0.06
CA ARG A 284 -5.63 20.53 -1.50
C ARG A 284 -4.19 20.77 -1.92
N ARG A 285 -3.67 19.89 -2.78
CA ARG A 285 -2.28 19.89 -3.24
C ARG A 285 -2.24 20.05 -4.75
N PHE A 286 -1.45 21.01 -5.21
CA PHE A 286 -1.16 21.20 -6.63
C PHE A 286 0.15 20.50 -6.97
N GLU A 287 0.13 19.72 -8.04
CA GLU A 287 1.36 19.26 -8.67
C GLU A 287 2.08 20.48 -9.24
N ARG A 288 3.39 20.57 -9.01
CA ARG A 288 4.23 21.54 -9.71
C ARG A 288 5.01 20.81 -10.79
N ARG A 289 4.80 21.20 -12.05
CA ARG A 289 5.37 20.51 -13.21
C ARG A 289 6.06 21.51 -14.13
N TRP A 290 7.25 21.16 -14.60
CA TRP A 290 7.92 21.90 -15.68
C TRP A 290 7.22 21.65 -17.00
N LEU A 291 6.97 22.70 -17.76
CA LEU A 291 6.26 22.58 -19.04
C LEU A 291 6.90 23.47 -20.10
N SER A 292 7.10 22.94 -21.30
CA SER A 292 7.37 23.78 -22.47
C SER A 292 6.09 24.50 -22.89
N VAL A 293 6.21 25.66 -23.53
CA VAL A 293 5.05 26.39 -24.06
C VAL A 293 4.31 25.60 -25.15
N GLU A 294 5.03 24.75 -25.88
CA GLU A 294 4.47 23.87 -26.91
C GLU A 294 3.53 22.82 -26.30
N SER A 295 3.89 22.29 -25.12
CA SER A 295 3.12 21.28 -24.38
C SER A 295 1.87 21.82 -23.70
N LEU A 296 1.57 23.13 -23.79
CA LEU A 296 0.27 23.66 -23.34
C LEU A 296 -0.92 23.17 -24.18
N ASN A 297 -0.66 22.57 -25.35
CA ASN A 297 -1.69 21.98 -26.22
C ASN A 297 -1.91 20.48 -25.96
N ASP A 298 -1.11 19.87 -25.09
CA ASP A 298 -1.24 18.45 -24.72
C ASP A 298 -2.31 18.28 -23.63
N ASP A 299 -2.73 17.04 -23.37
CA ASP A 299 -3.65 16.72 -22.27
C ASP A 299 -2.98 17.01 -20.92
N LEU A 300 -3.41 18.07 -20.24
CA LEU A 300 -2.91 18.53 -18.96
C LEU A 300 -3.75 17.94 -17.83
N VAL A 301 -3.31 16.79 -17.33
CA VAL A 301 -3.91 16.16 -16.14
C VAL A 301 -2.86 16.07 -15.02
N PRO A 302 -3.19 16.48 -13.77
CA PRO A 302 -2.28 16.32 -12.65
C PRO A 302 -2.14 14.84 -12.25
N LEU A 303 -0.99 14.46 -11.70
CA LEU A 303 -0.71 13.11 -11.24
C LEU A 303 -1.73 12.65 -10.18
N PRO A 304 -1.95 11.33 -10.02
CA PRO A 304 -2.87 10.80 -9.01
C PRO A 304 -2.54 11.32 -7.60
N GLY A 305 -3.57 11.82 -6.90
CA GLY A 305 -3.45 12.38 -5.55
C GLY A 305 -3.26 13.91 -5.50
N PHE A 306 -3.16 14.59 -6.64
CA PHE A 306 -3.16 16.06 -6.72
C PHE A 306 -4.53 16.60 -7.14
N ASP A 307 -4.89 17.74 -6.56
CA ASP A 307 -6.17 18.41 -6.75
C ASP A 307 -6.12 19.51 -7.81
N GLY A 308 -4.96 19.73 -8.43
CA GLY A 308 -4.77 20.75 -9.45
C GLY A 308 -3.34 20.71 -9.98
N LEU A 309 -3.11 21.43 -11.08
CA LEU A 309 -1.81 21.55 -11.73
C LEU A 309 -1.31 22.99 -11.65
N PHE A 310 -0.05 23.14 -11.26
CA PHE A 310 0.67 24.40 -11.30
C PHE A 310 1.86 24.23 -12.27
N ALA A 311 1.66 24.67 -13.51
CA ALA A 311 2.65 24.54 -14.57
C ALA A 311 3.68 25.69 -14.50
N TYR A 312 4.95 25.31 -14.40
CA TYR A 312 6.11 26.18 -14.56
C TYR A 312 6.50 26.17 -16.03
N CYS A 313 5.83 27.04 -16.78
CA CYS A 313 5.92 27.11 -18.22
C CYS A 313 7.05 28.04 -18.67
N PHE A 314 7.81 27.61 -19.68
CA PHE A 314 8.85 28.43 -20.29
C PHE A 314 8.75 28.42 -21.81
N GLY A 315 9.22 29.49 -22.45
CA GLY A 315 9.26 29.60 -23.91
C GLY A 315 10.26 30.64 -24.39
N THR A 316 10.25 30.88 -25.69
CA THR A 316 11.07 31.92 -26.35
C THR A 316 10.28 33.19 -26.68
N LEU A 317 8.94 33.09 -26.76
CA LEU A 317 8.06 34.22 -27.03
C LEU A 317 7.79 35.01 -25.74
N THR A 318 7.42 36.29 -25.85
CA THR A 318 7.05 37.10 -24.68
C THR A 318 5.75 36.63 -24.02
N GLN A 319 4.85 36.02 -24.79
CA GLN A 319 3.61 35.44 -24.30
C GLN A 319 3.29 34.11 -25.03
N PRO A 320 2.62 33.16 -24.37
CA PRO A 320 2.10 31.96 -24.99
C PRO A 320 0.99 32.28 -26.01
N LYS A 321 0.87 31.48 -27.08
CA LYS A 321 -0.18 31.64 -28.09
C LYS A 321 -1.54 31.11 -27.63
N TYR A 322 -1.52 30.09 -26.79
CA TYR A 322 -2.68 29.40 -26.27
C TYR A 322 -2.46 29.14 -24.78
N VAL A 323 -3.50 29.32 -23.98
CA VAL A 323 -3.49 29.09 -22.54
C VAL A 323 -4.79 28.38 -22.17
N PRO A 324 -4.75 27.11 -21.73
CA PRO A 324 -5.95 26.40 -21.29
C PRO A 324 -6.53 27.02 -20.02
N SER A 325 -7.86 26.91 -19.87
CA SER A 325 -8.57 27.46 -18.71
C SER A 325 -8.47 26.58 -17.47
N GLU A 326 -8.48 25.27 -17.67
CA GLU A 326 -8.46 24.25 -16.63
C GLU A 326 -7.74 23.01 -17.16
N CYS A 327 -7.51 22.03 -16.28
CA CYS A 327 -7.03 20.72 -16.67
C CYS A 327 -8.13 19.97 -17.44
N ASP A 328 -7.76 19.01 -18.29
CA ASP A 328 -8.73 18.24 -19.10
C ASP A 328 -9.71 17.39 -18.27
N ASP A 329 -9.38 17.13 -16.99
CA ASP A 329 -10.24 16.47 -16.01
C ASP A 329 -11.09 17.44 -15.16
N GLY A 330 -11.11 18.73 -15.50
CA GLY A 330 -11.84 19.79 -14.79
C GLY A 330 -11.18 20.28 -13.50
N ARG A 331 -9.94 19.84 -13.20
CA ARG A 331 -9.20 20.35 -12.04
C ARG A 331 -8.57 21.71 -12.32
N PRO A 332 -8.31 22.53 -11.28
CA PRO A 332 -7.80 23.86 -11.48
C PRO A 332 -6.37 23.85 -12.03
N LEU A 333 -6.10 24.82 -12.90
CA LEU A 333 -4.82 25.03 -13.54
C LEU A 333 -4.30 26.44 -13.23
N LEU A 334 -3.07 26.53 -12.76
CA LEU A 334 -2.31 27.78 -12.66
C LEU A 334 -1.05 27.66 -13.52
N ILE A 335 -0.75 28.67 -14.33
CA ILE A 335 0.44 28.68 -15.18
C ILE A 335 1.29 29.91 -14.82
N SER A 336 2.56 29.68 -14.49
CA SER A 336 3.58 30.74 -14.52
C SER A 336 4.37 30.61 -15.81
N TYR A 337 4.41 31.65 -16.63
CA TYR A 337 5.10 31.70 -17.91
C TYR A 337 6.30 32.64 -17.87
N VAL A 338 7.44 32.21 -18.42
CA VAL A 338 8.65 33.04 -18.57
C VAL A 338 9.29 32.86 -19.95
N SER A 339 9.74 33.97 -20.55
CA SER A 339 10.40 33.97 -21.86
C SER A 339 11.92 33.77 -21.75
N SER A 340 12.37 32.73 -21.02
CA SER A 340 13.80 32.51 -20.70
C SER A 340 14.31 31.10 -21.00
N GLN A 341 13.73 30.43 -22.00
CA GLN A 341 14.09 29.06 -22.35
C GLN A 341 15.60 28.87 -22.63
N THR A 342 16.25 29.83 -23.31
CA THR A 342 17.67 29.72 -23.68
C THR A 342 18.61 29.76 -22.45
N THR A 343 18.32 30.58 -21.45
CA THR A 343 19.12 30.60 -20.23
C THR A 343 18.81 29.41 -19.33
N LEU A 344 17.54 28.97 -19.27
CA LEU A 344 17.14 27.79 -18.53
C LEU A 344 17.82 26.52 -19.06
N ILE A 345 17.90 26.32 -20.38
CA ILE A 345 18.55 25.14 -20.95
C ILE A 345 20.04 25.09 -20.63
N GLU A 346 20.74 26.23 -20.69
CA GLU A 346 22.17 26.28 -20.42
C GLU A 346 22.51 25.90 -18.97
N LEU A 347 21.76 26.48 -18.02
CA LEU A 347 21.96 26.21 -16.59
C LEU A 347 21.49 24.80 -16.22
N ALA A 348 20.37 24.33 -16.77
CA ALA A 348 19.88 22.98 -16.50
C ALA A 348 20.85 21.91 -17.02
N LEU A 349 21.41 22.09 -18.23
CA LEU A 349 22.43 21.20 -18.77
C LEU A 349 23.70 21.18 -17.91
N GLU A 350 24.12 22.30 -17.34
CA GLU A 350 25.28 22.33 -16.43
C GLU A 350 25.03 21.47 -15.19
N VAL A 351 23.84 21.60 -14.57
CA VAL A 351 23.45 20.80 -13.40
C VAL A 351 23.37 19.32 -13.75
N ALA A 352 22.61 18.97 -14.80
CA ALA A 352 22.38 17.59 -15.21
C ALA A 352 23.69 16.88 -15.59
N ALA A 353 24.52 17.53 -16.42
CA ALA A 353 25.79 16.95 -16.85
C ALA A 353 26.77 16.80 -15.68
N SER A 354 26.88 17.80 -14.80
CA SER A 354 27.77 17.72 -13.64
C SER A 354 27.36 16.61 -12.67
N ARG A 355 26.05 16.48 -12.39
CA ARG A 355 25.51 15.38 -11.55
C ARG A 355 25.75 14.01 -12.18
N TYR A 356 25.45 13.88 -13.47
CA TYR A 356 25.66 12.63 -14.18
C TYR A 356 27.13 12.19 -14.11
N VAL A 357 28.07 13.11 -14.36
CA VAL A 357 29.51 12.82 -14.27
C VAL A 357 29.88 12.40 -12.84
N PHE A 358 29.36 13.10 -11.82
CA PHE A 358 29.61 12.76 -10.42
C PHE A 358 29.13 11.36 -10.03
N GLU A 359 27.99 10.93 -10.55
CA GLU A 359 27.33 9.68 -10.17
C GLU A 359 27.80 8.47 -10.99
N THR A 360 28.26 8.66 -12.22
CA THR A 360 28.50 7.55 -13.17
C THR A 360 29.94 7.36 -13.63
N SER A 361 30.84 8.31 -13.37
CA SER A 361 32.23 8.19 -13.84
C SER A 361 33.05 7.29 -12.89
N PRO A 362 33.47 6.08 -13.32
CA PRO A 362 34.20 5.14 -12.47
C PRO A 362 35.56 5.69 -12.00
N GLU A 363 36.16 6.60 -12.78
CA GLU A 363 37.42 7.26 -12.44
C GLU A 363 37.33 8.06 -11.13
N LEU A 364 36.14 8.54 -10.76
CA LEU A 364 35.89 9.30 -9.52
C LEU A 364 35.76 8.42 -8.26
N GLU A 365 35.72 7.09 -8.38
CA GLU A 365 35.68 6.20 -7.22
C GLU A 365 37.05 6.11 -6.52
N HIS A 366 38.11 6.13 -7.32
CA HIS A 366 39.48 6.01 -6.85
C HIS A 366 40.19 7.36 -6.73
N ASP A 367 39.65 8.41 -7.35
CA ASP A 367 40.21 9.75 -7.33
C ASP A 367 39.44 10.70 -6.40
N ARG A 368 39.89 10.78 -5.14
CA ARG A 368 39.25 11.61 -4.11
C ARG A 368 39.29 13.11 -4.43
N VAL A 369 40.32 13.57 -5.15
CA VAL A 369 40.50 14.99 -5.48
C VAL A 369 39.55 15.40 -6.60
N ALA A 370 39.52 14.64 -7.70
CA ALA A 370 38.53 14.90 -8.77
C ALA A 370 37.10 14.74 -8.26
N ARG A 371 36.83 13.75 -7.40
CA ARG A 371 35.50 13.60 -6.79
C ARG A 371 35.09 14.84 -6.00
N LYS A 372 36.00 15.43 -5.23
CA LYS A 372 35.73 16.66 -4.47
C LYS A 372 35.51 17.86 -5.39
N GLU A 373 36.28 17.98 -6.48
CA GLU A 373 36.12 19.04 -7.49
C GLU A 373 34.77 18.95 -8.22
N VAL A 374 34.41 17.76 -8.72
CA VAL A 374 33.12 17.53 -9.38
C VAL A 374 31.98 17.79 -8.39
N SER A 375 32.09 17.33 -7.14
CA SER A 375 31.09 17.60 -6.11
C SER A 375 30.90 19.10 -5.85
N PHE A 376 31.99 19.86 -5.75
CA PHE A 376 31.92 21.32 -5.59
C PHE A 376 31.22 21.96 -6.79
N ARG A 377 31.54 21.52 -8.01
CA ARG A 377 30.93 22.05 -9.23
C ARG A 377 29.44 21.74 -9.33
N VAL A 378 29.00 20.54 -8.95
CA VAL A 378 27.57 20.20 -8.83
C VAL A 378 26.86 21.18 -7.90
N ASN A 379 27.41 21.39 -6.70
CA ASN A 379 26.82 22.31 -5.72
C ASN A 379 26.74 23.75 -6.24
N MET A 380 27.78 24.24 -6.92
CA MET A 380 27.79 25.57 -7.55
C MET A 380 26.76 25.70 -8.68
N ALA A 381 26.69 24.72 -9.57
CA ALA A 381 25.73 24.71 -10.67
C ALA A 381 24.28 24.69 -10.13
N GLU A 382 24.00 23.85 -9.12
CA GLU A 382 22.69 23.80 -8.48
C GLU A 382 22.34 25.12 -7.78
N GLN A 383 23.28 25.71 -7.06
CA GLN A 383 23.05 26.97 -6.37
C GLN A 383 22.80 28.11 -7.36
N GLN A 384 23.57 28.18 -8.44
CA GLN A 384 23.37 29.16 -9.52
C GLN A 384 21.99 28.98 -10.16
N PHE A 385 21.60 27.74 -10.48
CA PHE A 385 20.30 27.43 -11.06
C PHE A 385 19.15 27.80 -10.11
N ARG A 386 19.23 27.40 -8.82
CA ARG A 386 18.21 27.72 -7.81
C ARG A 386 18.07 29.22 -7.59
N ASN A 387 19.18 29.95 -7.55
CA ASN A 387 19.17 31.40 -7.43
C ASN A 387 18.53 32.03 -8.67
N TYR A 388 18.83 31.54 -9.88
CA TYR A 388 18.21 32.06 -11.09
C TYR A 388 16.69 31.81 -11.09
N LEU A 389 16.25 30.60 -10.74
CA LEU A 389 14.83 30.27 -10.64
C LEU A 389 14.09 31.07 -9.57
N SER A 390 14.70 31.28 -8.40
CA SER A 390 14.05 32.01 -7.31
C SER A 390 13.79 33.48 -7.67
N HIS A 391 14.64 34.07 -8.52
CA HIS A 391 14.41 35.40 -9.07
C HIS A 391 13.41 35.34 -10.22
N LEU A 392 13.56 34.40 -11.15
CA LEU A 392 12.75 34.34 -12.36
C LEU A 392 11.27 34.01 -12.08
N TYR A 393 11.01 33.04 -11.21
CA TYR A 393 9.67 32.59 -10.83
C TYR A 393 9.19 33.16 -9.49
N SER A 394 9.86 34.21 -8.98
CA SER A 394 9.34 34.97 -7.84
C SER A 394 8.07 35.71 -8.27
N PRO A 395 7.00 35.69 -7.46
CA PRO A 395 5.82 36.53 -7.67
C PRO A 395 6.12 38.01 -7.90
N GLU A 396 7.24 38.52 -7.38
CA GLU A 396 7.66 39.91 -7.49
C GLU A 396 8.46 40.20 -8.77
N SER A 397 8.75 39.17 -9.59
CA SER A 397 9.50 39.30 -10.84
C SER A 397 8.71 40.03 -11.92
N VAL A 398 9.43 40.81 -12.75
CA VAL A 398 8.83 41.55 -13.88
C VAL A 398 8.72 40.68 -15.13
N ASP A 399 9.55 39.64 -15.23
CA ASP A 399 9.66 38.78 -16.43
C ASP A 399 8.68 37.60 -16.42
N ILE A 400 7.89 37.44 -15.34
CA ILE A 400 6.91 36.38 -15.19
C ILE A 400 5.51 36.87 -15.52
N THR A 401 4.78 36.07 -16.30
CA THR A 401 3.35 36.27 -16.56
C THR A 401 2.56 35.12 -15.95
N TRP A 402 1.47 35.44 -15.27
CA TRP A 402 0.64 34.46 -14.58
C TRP A 402 -0.69 34.28 -15.30
N TYR A 403 -1.15 33.04 -15.44
CA TYR A 403 -2.44 32.72 -16.02
C TYR A 403 -3.24 31.79 -15.13
N ALA A 404 -4.54 32.10 -14.99
CA ALA A 404 -5.53 31.26 -14.33
C ALA A 404 -6.85 31.38 -15.07
N ASN A 405 -7.62 30.28 -15.17
CA ASN A 405 -8.89 30.27 -15.92
C ASN A 405 -8.74 30.78 -17.37
N GLY A 406 -7.57 30.60 -17.98
CA GLY A 406 -7.29 30.97 -19.38
C GLY A 406 -7.05 32.47 -19.58
N GLN A 407 -6.95 33.24 -18.49
CA GLN A 407 -6.77 34.68 -18.52
C GLN A 407 -5.49 35.08 -17.77
N GLU A 408 -4.86 36.15 -18.24
CA GLU A 408 -3.72 36.76 -17.56
C GLU A 408 -4.19 37.39 -16.24
N ILE A 409 -3.44 37.11 -15.17
CA ILE A 409 -3.70 37.62 -13.83
C ILE A 409 -2.45 38.27 -13.25
N GLU A 410 -2.62 39.24 -12.37
CA GLU A 410 -1.49 39.88 -11.69
C GLU A 410 -1.23 39.19 -10.35
N ILE A 411 -0.08 38.54 -10.20
CA ILE A 411 0.42 38.01 -8.93
C ILE A 411 1.73 38.71 -8.62
N ASN A 412 1.74 39.55 -7.58
CA ASN A 412 2.87 40.43 -7.22
C ASN A 412 3.44 40.14 -5.81
N SER A 413 3.00 39.05 -5.19
CA SER A 413 3.52 38.59 -3.89
C SER A 413 3.23 37.11 -3.65
N SER A 414 4.05 36.49 -2.81
CA SER A 414 3.81 35.12 -2.34
C SER A 414 2.44 34.94 -1.65
N LYS A 415 1.93 35.99 -0.99
CA LYS A 415 0.60 36.00 -0.39
C LYS A 415 -0.49 35.91 -1.46
N LYS A 416 -0.41 36.73 -2.51
CA LYS A 416 -1.38 36.75 -3.62
C LYS A 416 -1.39 35.42 -4.38
N LEU A 417 -0.23 34.80 -4.57
CA LEU A 417 -0.12 33.45 -5.15
C LEU A 417 -0.88 32.40 -4.32
N SER A 418 -0.71 32.41 -2.99
CA SER A 418 -1.42 31.49 -2.09
C SER A 418 -2.93 31.75 -2.06
N GLU A 419 -3.34 33.02 -2.12
CA GLU A 419 -4.75 33.43 -2.22
C GLU A 419 -5.40 32.92 -3.51
N GLU A 420 -4.67 33.02 -4.63
CA GLU A 420 -5.13 32.61 -5.95
C GLU A 420 -5.30 31.09 -6.06
N ILE A 421 -4.31 30.31 -5.64
CA ILE A 421 -4.45 28.84 -5.54
C ILE A 421 -5.66 28.46 -4.68
N SER A 422 -5.86 29.16 -3.56
CA SER A 422 -7.02 28.91 -2.70
C SER A 422 -8.34 29.34 -3.36
N ARG A 423 -8.35 30.40 -4.18
CA ARG A 423 -9.51 30.85 -4.97
C ARG A 423 -9.90 29.81 -6.00
N LEU A 424 -8.92 29.25 -6.71
CA LEU A 424 -9.11 28.15 -7.65
C LEU A 424 -9.72 26.91 -6.96
N CYS A 425 -9.21 26.52 -5.78
CA CYS A 425 -9.83 25.44 -4.99
C CYS A 425 -11.25 25.77 -4.56
N ASP A 426 -11.53 26.99 -4.11
CA ASP A 426 -12.87 27.40 -3.67
C ASP A 426 -13.89 27.35 -4.82
N GLN A 427 -13.46 27.66 -6.06
CA GLN A 427 -14.31 27.60 -7.25
C GLN A 427 -14.53 26.18 -7.76
N CYS A 428 -13.50 25.34 -7.74
CA CYS A 428 -13.59 23.98 -8.25
C CYS A 428 -14.27 23.03 -7.25
N TYR A 429 -13.88 23.08 -5.96
CA TYR A 429 -14.37 22.16 -4.92
C TYR A 429 -15.49 22.75 -4.05
N TYR A 430 -16.33 23.61 -4.63
CA TYR A 430 -17.32 24.40 -3.90
C TYR A 430 -18.43 23.57 -3.22
N ARG A 431 -18.68 22.34 -3.68
CA ARG A 431 -19.68 21.43 -3.10
C ARG A 431 -19.12 20.51 -2.01
N CYS A 432 -17.82 20.52 -1.75
CA CYS A 432 -17.20 19.68 -0.71
C CYS A 432 -17.67 20.08 0.70
N PRO A 433 -18.32 19.19 1.48
CA PRO A 433 -18.65 19.46 2.87
C PRO A 433 -17.40 19.80 3.70
N HIS A 434 -17.60 20.53 4.79
CA HIS A 434 -16.51 20.81 5.73
C HIS A 434 -16.08 19.51 6.45
N ILE A 435 -14.78 19.18 6.40
CA ILE A 435 -14.22 17.98 7.03
C ILE A 435 -13.23 18.40 8.12
N GLY A 436 -13.74 18.71 9.30
CA GLY A 436 -12.98 19.21 10.45
C GLY A 436 -12.16 18.15 11.20
N ASN A 437 -11.60 17.17 10.49
CA ASN A 437 -10.80 16.10 11.08
C ASN A 437 -9.68 15.66 10.13
N GLU A 438 -8.47 16.14 10.38
CA GLU A 438 -7.32 15.84 9.52
C GLU A 438 -7.01 14.35 9.44
N MET A 439 -7.21 13.59 10.53
CA MET A 439 -6.87 12.17 10.56
C MET A 439 -7.62 11.36 9.51
N ILE A 440 -8.89 11.71 9.25
CA ILE A 440 -9.71 11.02 8.24
C ILE A 440 -9.61 11.68 6.86
N ASN A 441 -9.13 12.92 6.75
CA ASN A 441 -9.20 13.69 5.52
C ASN A 441 -8.00 13.48 4.58
N TYR A 442 -7.71 12.21 4.26
CA TYR A 442 -6.62 11.80 3.36
C TYR A 442 -7.07 10.69 2.41
N ASP A 443 -6.41 10.58 1.26
CA ASP A 443 -6.67 9.48 0.30
C ASP A 443 -6.10 8.14 0.79
N LYS A 444 -4.97 8.18 1.50
CA LYS A 444 -4.37 7.00 2.15
C LYS A 444 -4.42 7.16 3.66
N LEU A 445 -5.30 6.40 4.30
CA LEU A 445 -5.46 6.42 5.75
C LEU A 445 -4.36 5.64 6.47
N SER A 446 -4.02 6.09 7.68
CA SER A 446 -3.25 5.27 8.64
C SER A 446 -4.09 4.07 9.10
N SER A 447 -3.43 3.02 9.61
CA SER A 447 -4.13 1.85 10.17
C SER A 447 -5.08 2.24 11.32
N ALA A 448 -4.68 3.20 12.14
CA ALA A 448 -5.50 3.75 13.22
C ALA A 448 -6.73 4.50 12.69
N ALA A 449 -6.56 5.36 11.68
CA ALA A 449 -7.67 6.10 11.07
C ALA A 449 -8.66 5.18 10.35
N ALA A 450 -8.16 4.17 9.62
CA ALA A 450 -8.98 3.18 8.94
C ALA A 450 -9.78 2.33 9.94
N ARG A 451 -9.16 1.95 11.06
CA ARG A 451 -9.84 1.25 12.16
C ARG A 451 -10.93 2.11 12.79
N ALA A 452 -10.63 3.37 13.08
CA ALA A 452 -11.59 4.31 13.67
C ALA A 452 -12.79 4.58 12.75
N ARG A 453 -12.55 4.72 11.43
CA ARG A 453 -13.62 4.79 10.43
C ARG A 453 -14.54 3.58 10.47
N ARG A 454 -13.95 2.38 10.53
CA ARG A 454 -14.71 1.12 10.60
C ARG A 454 -15.56 1.06 11.88
N GLU A 455 -14.96 1.33 13.04
CA GLU A 455 -15.66 1.30 14.33
C GLU A 455 -16.80 2.33 14.40
N LEU A 456 -16.62 3.53 13.82
CA LEU A 456 -17.69 4.52 13.69
C LEU A 456 -18.85 4.00 12.84
N VAL A 457 -18.55 3.47 11.65
CA VAL A 457 -19.59 3.01 10.71
C VAL A 457 -20.32 1.78 11.24
N GLU A 458 -19.62 0.87 11.93
CA GLU A 458 -20.24 -0.23 12.69
C GLU A 458 -21.18 0.31 13.78
N ALA A 459 -20.75 1.33 14.54
CA ALA A 459 -21.58 1.97 15.55
C ALA A 459 -22.83 2.65 14.97
N MET A 460 -22.71 3.31 13.80
CA MET A 460 -23.86 3.90 13.10
C MET A 460 -24.88 2.84 12.71
N ALA A 461 -24.44 1.63 12.34
CA ALA A 461 -25.33 0.56 11.89
C ALA A 461 -26.02 -0.19 13.04
N THR A 462 -25.40 -0.30 14.22
CA THR A 462 -25.92 -1.14 15.32
C THR A 462 -26.39 -0.37 16.56
N ARG A 463 -26.04 0.91 16.68
CA ARG A 463 -26.20 1.67 17.93
C ARG A 463 -26.71 3.11 17.70
N GLU A 464 -27.42 3.37 16.61
CA GLU A 464 -27.93 4.71 16.28
C GLU A 464 -28.90 5.30 17.31
N GLU A 465 -29.54 4.45 18.13
CA GLU A 465 -30.47 4.88 19.17
C GLU A 465 -29.80 5.29 20.48
N LEU A 466 -28.49 5.06 20.59
CA LEU A 466 -27.69 5.39 21.76
C LEU A 466 -27.08 6.78 21.62
N GLU A 467 -27.02 7.51 22.72
CA GLU A 467 -26.25 8.75 22.77
C GLU A 467 -24.79 8.49 22.34
N SER A 468 -24.28 9.33 21.45
CA SER A 468 -22.94 9.18 20.87
C SER A 468 -22.66 7.81 20.22
N LEU A 469 -23.70 7.10 19.75
CA LEU A 469 -23.59 5.74 19.19
C LEU A 469 -23.00 4.72 20.19
N GLY A 470 -23.07 5.02 21.48
CA GLY A 470 -22.42 4.24 22.54
C GLY A 470 -20.89 4.31 22.52
N LEU A 471 -20.28 5.25 21.78
CA LEU A 471 -18.84 5.50 21.81
C LEU A 471 -18.46 6.29 23.07
N THR A 472 -17.41 5.86 23.77
CA THR A 472 -16.95 6.46 25.04
C THR A 472 -15.48 6.85 24.99
N GLY A 473 -15.07 7.81 25.85
CA GLY A 473 -13.68 8.26 25.93
C GLY A 473 -13.31 9.32 24.88
N PHE A 474 -12.04 9.30 24.45
CA PHE A 474 -11.41 10.29 23.55
C PHE A 474 -10.62 9.61 22.42
N GLY A 475 -11.03 8.40 22.03
CA GLY A 475 -10.40 7.66 20.95
C GLY A 475 -10.61 8.30 19.58
N PRO A 476 -9.86 7.87 18.55
CA PRO A 476 -9.95 8.45 17.22
C PRO A 476 -11.36 8.32 16.58
N GLU A 477 -12.09 7.25 16.85
CA GLU A 477 -13.47 7.02 16.43
C GLU A 477 -14.45 8.03 17.05
N VAL A 478 -14.27 8.38 18.32
CA VAL A 478 -15.03 9.44 19.00
C VAL A 478 -14.74 10.79 18.36
N ALA A 479 -13.48 11.07 18.04
CA ALA A 479 -13.09 12.32 17.39
C ALA A 479 -13.73 12.47 16.00
N ILE A 480 -13.71 11.41 15.17
CA ILE A 480 -14.37 11.42 13.85
C ILE A 480 -15.88 11.61 14.03
N TYR A 481 -16.53 10.85 14.91
CA TYR A 481 -17.97 10.99 15.19
C TYR A 481 -18.35 12.43 15.56
N ARG A 482 -17.62 13.02 16.52
CA ARG A 482 -17.93 14.38 17.00
C ARG A 482 -17.78 15.44 15.90
N SER A 483 -16.74 15.31 15.08
CA SER A 483 -16.40 16.31 14.06
C SER A 483 -17.22 16.20 12.79
N LEU A 484 -17.55 14.99 12.32
CA LEU A 484 -18.25 14.78 11.05
C LEU A 484 -19.77 14.56 11.23
N ILE A 485 -20.20 13.90 12.30
CA ILE A 485 -21.59 13.49 12.48
C ILE A 485 -22.31 14.41 13.46
N LEU A 486 -21.80 14.54 14.69
CA LEU A 486 -22.47 15.32 15.74
C LEU A 486 -22.47 16.82 15.43
N ALA A 487 -21.31 17.39 15.06
CA ALA A 487 -21.20 18.82 14.74
C ALA A 487 -22.04 19.23 13.52
N ALA A 488 -22.24 18.31 12.57
CA ALA A 488 -23.08 18.51 11.39
C ALA A 488 -24.59 18.32 11.66
N GLY A 489 -24.97 17.93 12.88
CA GLY A 489 -26.37 17.67 13.25
C GLY A 489 -26.96 16.44 12.58
N LEU A 490 -26.13 15.44 12.26
CA LEU A 490 -26.53 14.22 11.56
C LEU A 490 -26.99 13.09 12.50
N HIS A 491 -26.73 13.24 13.80
CA HIS A 491 -27.23 12.35 14.84
C HIS A 491 -27.92 13.19 15.90
N ILE A 492 -29.24 13.07 15.98
CA ILE A 492 -30.11 14.00 16.71
C ILE A 492 -30.93 13.28 17.76
N LYS A 493 -31.29 14.01 18.82
CA LYS A 493 -32.16 13.53 19.88
C LYS A 493 -33.54 14.18 19.75
N ASP A 494 -34.56 13.38 19.52
CA ASP A 494 -35.96 13.81 19.53
C ASP A 494 -36.69 13.30 20.78
N ARG A 495 -38.03 13.24 20.75
CA ARG A 495 -38.85 12.74 21.87
C ARG A 495 -38.80 11.21 22.01
N ASP A 496 -38.50 10.50 20.92
CA ASP A 496 -38.55 9.04 20.83
C ASP A 496 -37.15 8.40 21.01
N GLY A 497 -36.08 9.20 20.92
CA GLY A 497 -34.72 8.77 21.25
C GLY A 497 -33.66 9.48 20.40
N TRP A 498 -32.47 8.89 20.37
CA TRP A 498 -31.47 9.29 19.38
C TRP A 498 -31.74 8.59 18.04
N HIS A 499 -31.44 9.25 16.92
CA HIS A 499 -31.48 8.64 15.60
C HIS A 499 -30.64 9.42 14.58
N LEU A 500 -30.25 8.75 13.49
CA LEU A 500 -29.57 9.38 12.36
C LEU A 500 -30.57 10.09 11.43
N ALA A 501 -30.26 11.31 11.00
CA ALA A 501 -31.08 12.10 10.10
C ALA A 501 -30.22 12.87 9.09
N LEU A 502 -30.68 12.96 7.84
CA LEU A 502 -30.05 13.82 6.85
C LEU A 502 -30.33 15.28 7.20
N SER A 503 -29.27 16.09 7.28
CA SER A 503 -29.37 17.55 7.43
C SER A 503 -29.24 18.22 6.06
N TYR A 504 -30.20 19.09 5.75
CA TYR A 504 -30.22 19.94 4.54
C TYR A 504 -30.02 21.42 4.88
N ASN A 505 -29.62 21.74 6.12
CA ASN A 505 -29.37 23.11 6.55
C ASN A 505 -28.02 23.65 6.05
N ASP A 506 -27.09 22.76 5.73
CA ASP A 506 -25.81 23.08 5.07
C ASP A 506 -25.95 22.75 3.58
N ASP A 507 -25.81 23.76 2.73
CA ASP A 507 -25.91 23.64 1.27
C ASP A 507 -24.96 22.58 0.69
N ARG A 508 -23.79 22.37 1.30
CA ARG A 508 -22.80 21.39 0.83
C ARG A 508 -23.17 19.97 1.20
N LEU A 509 -23.73 19.77 2.39
CA LEU A 509 -24.29 18.46 2.77
C LEU A 509 -25.53 18.16 1.93
N ALA A 510 -26.42 19.13 1.71
CA ALA A 510 -27.56 18.99 0.81
C ALA A 510 -27.12 18.59 -0.60
N ALA A 511 -26.09 19.26 -1.14
CA ALA A 511 -25.51 18.93 -2.44
C ALA A 511 -24.93 17.50 -2.48
N LEU A 512 -24.25 17.07 -1.41
CA LEU A 512 -23.74 15.71 -1.30
C LEU A 512 -24.86 14.67 -1.33
N TRP A 513 -25.93 14.88 -0.54
CA TRP A 513 -27.09 13.97 -0.51
C TRP A 513 -27.79 13.89 -1.86
N ASN A 514 -28.00 15.03 -2.50
CA ASN A 514 -28.60 15.08 -3.83
C ASN A 514 -27.72 14.35 -4.86
N GLN A 515 -26.40 14.51 -4.81
CA GLN A 515 -25.50 13.79 -5.72
C GLN A 515 -25.56 12.28 -5.53
N ILE A 516 -25.58 11.79 -4.28
CA ILE A 516 -25.73 10.36 -3.98
C ILE A 516 -27.10 9.86 -4.50
N GLU A 517 -28.17 10.63 -4.28
CA GLU A 517 -29.50 10.28 -4.76
C GLU A 517 -29.58 10.23 -6.29
N GLU A 518 -29.05 11.23 -6.98
CA GLU A 518 -28.99 11.31 -8.44
C GLU A 518 -28.24 10.12 -9.05
N CYS A 519 -27.09 9.75 -8.47
CA CYS A 519 -26.32 8.58 -8.88
C CYS A 519 -27.15 7.28 -8.82
N ILE A 520 -27.95 7.12 -7.76
CA ILE A 520 -28.79 5.93 -7.58
C ILE A 520 -30.01 5.96 -8.52
N VAL A 521 -30.63 7.13 -8.71
CA VAL A 521 -31.82 7.31 -9.56
C VAL A 521 -31.50 7.10 -11.04
N ALA A 522 -30.40 7.67 -11.53
CA ALA A 522 -30.03 7.65 -12.94
C ALA A 522 -29.84 6.22 -13.50
N ASN A 523 -29.54 5.25 -12.64
CA ASN A 523 -29.24 3.87 -13.03
C ASN A 523 -30.42 2.90 -12.87
N GLY A 524 -31.59 3.37 -12.37
CA GLY A 524 -32.84 2.62 -12.34
C GLY A 524 -32.71 1.18 -11.84
N GLU A 525 -33.20 0.21 -12.62
CA GLU A 525 -33.18 -1.22 -12.29
C GLU A 525 -31.79 -1.88 -12.38
N LYS A 526 -30.86 -1.33 -13.18
CA LYS A 526 -29.49 -1.84 -13.27
C LYS A 526 -28.76 -1.64 -11.94
N GLY A 527 -29.06 -0.54 -11.26
CA GLY A 527 -28.36 -0.12 -10.06
C GLY A 527 -26.98 0.44 -10.35
N ILE A 528 -26.35 1.00 -9.32
CA ILE A 528 -25.02 1.59 -9.39
C ILE A 528 -24.12 0.97 -8.32
N SER A 529 -22.83 0.75 -8.61
CA SER A 529 -21.91 0.25 -7.60
C SER A 529 -21.56 1.33 -6.58
N VAL A 530 -21.23 0.94 -5.35
CA VAL A 530 -20.78 1.90 -4.33
C VAL A 530 -19.45 2.55 -4.73
N VAL A 531 -18.58 1.85 -5.48
CA VAL A 531 -17.33 2.42 -6.02
C VAL A 531 -17.62 3.55 -7.00
N ASP A 532 -18.55 3.37 -7.93
CA ASP A 532 -18.87 4.41 -8.92
C ASP A 532 -19.38 5.69 -8.23
N ILE A 533 -20.18 5.55 -7.16
CA ILE A 533 -20.60 6.70 -6.33
C ILE A 533 -19.39 7.37 -5.69
N LEU A 534 -18.49 6.60 -5.08
CA LEU A 534 -17.29 7.14 -4.45
C LEU A 534 -16.38 7.84 -5.46
N ASP A 535 -16.28 7.32 -6.68
CA ASP A 535 -15.47 7.91 -7.75
C ASP A 535 -16.06 9.24 -8.21
N VAL A 536 -17.39 9.34 -8.34
CA VAL A 536 -18.07 10.63 -8.60
C VAL A 536 -17.79 11.64 -7.48
N LEU A 537 -17.87 11.22 -6.20
CA LEU A 537 -17.62 12.12 -5.06
C LEU A 537 -16.15 12.54 -4.94
N GLN A 538 -15.21 11.77 -5.50
CA GLN A 538 -13.78 12.11 -5.53
C GLN A 538 -13.43 13.14 -6.62
N GLN A 539 -14.28 13.36 -7.62
CA GLN A 539 -14.05 14.36 -8.65
C GLN A 539 -14.61 15.73 -8.26
N PRO A 540 -14.13 16.83 -8.88
CA PRO A 540 -14.84 18.11 -8.86
C PRO A 540 -16.33 17.93 -9.21
N PRO A 541 -17.26 18.64 -8.54
CA PRO A 541 -17.04 19.76 -7.63
C PRO A 541 -16.89 19.37 -6.13
N PHE A 542 -16.74 18.09 -5.83
CA PHE A 542 -16.64 17.59 -4.45
C PHE A 542 -15.18 17.34 -4.04
N GLY A 543 -14.43 16.55 -4.81
CA GLY A 543 -13.04 16.23 -4.47
C GLY A 543 -12.91 15.49 -3.14
N MET A 544 -13.88 14.70 -2.69
CA MET A 544 -13.83 14.11 -1.36
C MET A 544 -12.70 13.08 -1.23
N ARG A 545 -12.02 13.10 -0.09
CA ARG A 545 -10.98 12.11 0.21
C ARG A 545 -11.58 10.74 0.50
N GLN A 546 -10.78 9.70 0.27
CA GLN A 546 -11.16 8.31 0.53
C GLN A 546 -11.55 8.03 1.98
N GLY A 547 -11.07 8.80 2.95
CA GLY A 547 -11.48 8.63 4.34
C GLY A 547 -12.94 9.02 4.64
N PRO A 548 -13.36 10.28 4.43
CA PRO A 548 -14.72 10.74 4.73
C PRO A 548 -15.79 10.24 3.76
N ALA A 549 -15.50 10.08 2.46
CA ALA A 549 -16.53 9.76 1.46
C ALA A 549 -17.31 8.46 1.80
N PRO A 550 -16.66 7.33 2.16
CA PRO A 550 -17.39 6.12 2.55
C PRO A 550 -18.23 6.27 3.82
N ILE A 551 -17.84 7.15 4.75
CA ILE A 551 -18.64 7.41 5.96
C ILE A 551 -19.98 8.01 5.56
N TYR A 552 -19.98 9.01 4.68
CA TYR A 552 -21.21 9.68 4.26
C TYR A 552 -22.06 8.80 3.34
N VAL A 553 -21.47 7.97 2.48
CA VAL A 553 -22.23 6.99 1.71
C VAL A 553 -22.91 5.98 2.64
N CYS A 554 -22.18 5.39 3.61
CA CYS A 554 -22.77 4.51 4.61
C CYS A 554 -23.86 5.22 5.43
N PHE A 555 -23.63 6.46 5.85
CA PHE A 555 -24.60 7.27 6.57
C PHE A 555 -25.89 7.45 5.75
N TYR A 556 -25.76 7.83 4.48
CA TYR A 556 -26.90 8.00 3.58
C TYR A 556 -27.68 6.70 3.43
N LEU A 557 -26.99 5.57 3.24
CA LEU A 557 -27.63 4.25 3.15
C LEU A 557 -28.38 3.84 4.42
N LEU A 558 -27.85 4.18 5.59
CA LEU A 558 -28.50 3.89 6.87
C LEU A 558 -29.77 4.74 7.06
N VAL A 559 -29.73 6.03 6.69
CA VAL A 559 -30.91 6.90 6.79
C VAL A 559 -31.95 6.60 5.71
N LYS A 560 -31.51 6.19 4.51
CA LYS A 560 -32.35 5.85 3.36
C LYS A 560 -32.58 4.35 3.18
N ALA A 561 -32.45 3.58 4.26
CA ALA A 561 -32.59 2.12 4.25
C ALA A 561 -33.97 1.65 3.72
N ASP A 562 -35.00 2.48 3.85
CA ASP A 562 -36.36 2.21 3.35
C ASP A 562 -36.52 2.44 1.84
N ASP A 563 -35.68 3.31 1.26
CA ASP A 563 -35.78 3.75 -0.13
C ASP A 563 -34.76 3.02 -1.05
N ILE A 564 -33.78 2.31 -0.48
CA ILE A 564 -32.63 1.76 -1.21
C ILE A 564 -32.44 0.28 -0.90
N ALA A 565 -32.45 -0.54 -1.95
CA ALA A 565 -32.08 -1.94 -1.89
C ALA A 565 -30.57 -2.10 -2.13
N ILE A 566 -29.92 -2.88 -1.27
CA ILE A 566 -28.48 -3.15 -1.33
C ILE A 566 -28.28 -4.61 -1.75
N PHE A 567 -27.43 -4.84 -2.76
CA PHE A 567 -27.07 -6.17 -3.23
C PHE A 567 -25.56 -6.36 -3.12
N ARG A 568 -25.12 -7.54 -2.68
CA ARG A 568 -23.72 -7.96 -2.65
C ARG A 568 -23.54 -9.17 -3.55
N GLU A 569 -22.75 -9.03 -4.62
CA GLU A 569 -22.53 -10.10 -5.60
C GLU A 569 -23.85 -10.71 -6.11
N GLY A 570 -24.83 -9.85 -6.41
CA GLY A 570 -26.17 -10.26 -6.85
C GLY A 570 -27.13 -10.69 -5.75
N ASN A 571 -26.64 -10.99 -4.53
CA ASN A 571 -27.49 -11.39 -3.42
C ASN A 571 -27.99 -10.17 -2.64
N TYR A 572 -29.27 -10.12 -2.32
CA TYR A 572 -29.82 -9.03 -1.51
C TYR A 572 -29.24 -9.03 -0.09
N VAL A 573 -28.89 -7.84 0.42
CA VAL A 573 -28.37 -7.64 1.76
C VAL A 573 -29.47 -7.02 2.62
N PRO A 574 -30.20 -7.82 3.42
CA PRO A 574 -31.36 -7.32 4.13
C PRO A 574 -31.02 -6.48 5.36
N TYR A 575 -29.85 -6.68 5.94
CA TYR A 575 -29.42 -5.94 7.12
C TYR A 575 -27.96 -5.56 6.93
N LEU A 576 -27.66 -4.29 7.14
CA LEU A 576 -26.29 -3.81 7.28
C LEU A 576 -25.77 -4.18 8.67
N THR A 577 -25.45 -5.46 8.88
CA THR A 577 -24.76 -5.92 10.08
C THR A 577 -23.35 -5.31 10.17
N GLU A 578 -22.71 -5.38 11.34
CA GLU A 578 -21.32 -4.91 11.51
C GLU A 578 -20.38 -5.53 10.45
N ALA A 579 -20.51 -6.84 10.23
CA ALA A 579 -19.71 -7.54 9.22
C ALA A 579 -20.04 -7.07 7.79
N ALA A 580 -21.31 -6.81 7.47
CA ALA A 580 -21.72 -6.34 6.15
C ALA A 580 -21.18 -4.92 5.88
N ILE A 581 -21.33 -4.00 6.82
CA ILE A 581 -20.90 -2.61 6.64
C ILE A 581 -19.37 -2.47 6.67
N ALA A 582 -18.67 -3.26 7.49
CA ALA A 582 -17.21 -3.33 7.49
C ALA A 582 -16.67 -3.88 6.16
N LEU A 583 -17.35 -4.88 5.57
CA LEU A 583 -17.01 -5.40 4.26
C LEU A 583 -17.30 -4.38 3.16
N LEU A 584 -18.40 -3.63 3.23
CA LEU A 584 -18.72 -2.54 2.31
C LEU A 584 -17.63 -1.47 2.30
N LEU A 585 -17.11 -1.08 3.47
CA LEU A 585 -15.97 -0.15 3.55
C LEU A 585 -14.68 -0.68 2.93
N LYS A 586 -14.47 -2.00 2.94
CA LYS A 586 -13.24 -2.65 2.45
C LYS A 586 -13.31 -3.00 0.97
N ARG A 587 -14.49 -3.42 0.50
CA ARG A 587 -14.78 -3.89 -0.85
C ARG A 587 -16.11 -3.28 -1.34
N PRO A 588 -16.16 -1.94 -1.53
CA PRO A 588 -17.36 -1.27 -2.04
C PRO A 588 -17.74 -1.74 -3.45
N ASP A 589 -16.78 -2.29 -4.21
CA ASP A 589 -16.97 -2.83 -5.56
C ASP A 589 -17.96 -4.01 -5.60
N LEU A 590 -18.11 -4.72 -4.49
CA LEU A 590 -19.03 -5.87 -4.40
C LEU A 590 -20.50 -5.45 -4.24
N TYR A 591 -20.77 -4.18 -3.93
CA TYR A 591 -22.08 -3.70 -3.55
C TYR A 591 -22.73 -2.86 -4.64
N ILE A 592 -23.97 -3.23 -5.01
CA ILE A 592 -24.82 -2.52 -5.96
C ILE A 592 -26.03 -1.95 -5.22
N LEU A 593 -26.33 -0.68 -5.47
CA LEU A 593 -27.45 0.05 -4.91
C LEU A 593 -28.55 0.22 -5.96
N LYS A 594 -29.80 -0.04 -5.58
CA LYS A 594 -30.98 0.16 -6.42
C LYS A 594 -32.02 0.97 -5.68
N ARG A 595 -32.62 1.97 -6.33
CA ARG A 595 -33.76 2.69 -5.75
C ARG A 595 -34.97 1.77 -5.72
N PHE A 596 -35.64 1.73 -4.58
CA PHE A 596 -36.92 1.07 -4.43
C PHE A 596 -38.05 2.06 -4.71
N ILE A 597 -38.88 1.77 -5.71
CA ILE A 597 -40.12 2.53 -5.96
C ILE A 597 -41.27 1.65 -5.49
N SER A 598 -41.82 1.94 -4.31
CA SER A 598 -43.05 1.26 -3.87
C SER A 598 -44.26 1.82 -4.62
N SER A 599 -44.81 1.03 -5.53
CA SER A 599 -46.19 1.16 -5.99
C SER A 599 -47.16 0.98 -4.82
N GLY A 600 -48.38 1.52 -4.95
CA GLY A 600 -49.41 1.39 -3.92
C GLY A 600 -49.87 -0.05 -3.63
N ILE A 601 -49.57 -1.01 -4.52
CA ILE A 601 -49.87 -2.44 -4.33
C ILE A 601 -48.81 -3.08 -3.43
N GLU A 602 -47.53 -2.74 -3.61
CA GLU A 602 -46.45 -3.32 -2.81
C GLU A 602 -46.58 -2.94 -1.34
N GLN A 603 -46.96 -1.69 -1.04
CA GLN A 603 -47.28 -1.26 0.33
C GLN A 603 -48.42 -2.06 0.97
N LYS A 604 -49.45 -2.41 0.20
CA LYS A 604 -50.58 -3.22 0.68
C LYS A 604 -50.15 -4.64 1.02
N VAL A 605 -49.30 -5.24 0.19
CA VAL A 605 -48.72 -6.57 0.42
C VAL A 605 -47.81 -6.58 1.65
N PHE A 606 -46.93 -5.58 1.82
CA PHE A 606 -46.09 -5.48 3.02
C PHE A 606 -46.91 -5.37 4.31
N ASN A 607 -48.01 -4.61 4.29
CA ASN A 607 -48.91 -4.51 5.44
C ASN A 607 -49.57 -5.85 5.80
N ILE A 608 -49.87 -6.71 4.82
CA ILE A 608 -50.40 -8.06 5.07
C ILE A 608 -49.37 -8.90 5.83
N TYR A 609 -48.14 -8.97 5.31
CA TYR A 609 -47.10 -9.76 5.95
C TYR A 609 -46.71 -9.23 7.32
N ARG A 610 -46.68 -7.90 7.51
CA ARG A 610 -46.47 -7.27 8.81
C ARG A 610 -47.53 -7.69 9.83
N LYS A 611 -48.81 -7.69 9.44
CA LYS A 611 -49.89 -8.18 10.30
C LYS A 611 -49.66 -9.65 10.67
N LEU A 612 -49.24 -10.49 9.73
CA LEU A 612 -48.95 -11.91 10.01
C LEU A 612 -47.84 -12.08 11.06
N ILE A 613 -46.72 -11.38 10.89
CA ILE A 613 -45.57 -11.43 11.80
C ILE A 613 -45.96 -10.95 13.21
N ASN A 614 -46.71 -9.85 13.31
CA ASN A 614 -47.14 -9.30 14.60
C ASN A 614 -48.18 -10.16 15.33
N THR A 615 -49.02 -10.91 14.60
CA THR A 615 -50.06 -11.76 15.20
C THR A 615 -49.53 -13.13 15.64
N ALA A 616 -48.34 -13.52 15.18
CA ALA A 616 -47.72 -14.81 15.48
C ALA A 616 -46.93 -14.85 16.81
N ASN A 617 -47.08 -13.84 17.70
CA ASN A 617 -46.35 -13.72 18.98
C ASN A 617 -44.87 -14.11 18.88
N LEU A 618 -44.15 -13.52 17.93
CA LEU A 618 -42.69 -13.56 17.88
C LEU A 618 -42.16 -12.70 19.04
N GLU A 619 -42.15 -13.25 20.25
CA GLU A 619 -41.49 -12.66 21.42
C GLU A 619 -39.97 -12.65 21.22
N GLY A 620 -39.50 -11.58 20.60
CA GLY A 620 -38.14 -11.12 20.64
C GLY A 620 -38.20 -9.61 20.51
N ASN A 621 -37.48 -8.88 21.35
CA ASN A 621 -37.27 -7.43 21.22
C ASN A 621 -36.49 -7.12 19.93
N ILE A 622 -37.10 -7.38 18.77
CA ILE A 622 -36.69 -6.83 17.50
C ILE A 622 -37.46 -5.52 17.42
N LYS A 623 -36.84 -4.42 17.86
CA LYS A 623 -37.29 -3.08 17.47
C LYS A 623 -37.17 -3.02 15.95
N LEU A 624 -38.24 -3.39 15.26
CA LEU A 624 -38.39 -3.23 13.82
C LEU A 624 -38.48 -1.72 13.55
N ARG A 625 -37.41 -1.13 12.99
CA ARG A 625 -37.53 0.13 12.26
C ARG A 625 -38.49 -0.09 11.07
N ASN A 626 -39.25 0.94 10.72
CA ASN A 626 -40.55 0.86 10.04
C ASN A 626 -40.60 0.05 8.71
N ALA A 627 -41.49 -0.95 8.67
CA ALA A 627 -42.42 -1.32 7.58
C ALA A 627 -41.99 -1.42 6.09
N THR A 628 -40.71 -1.57 5.75
CA THR A 628 -40.27 -1.90 4.38
C THR A 628 -39.82 -3.36 4.26
N MET A 629 -39.51 -3.83 3.05
CA MET A 629 -39.21 -5.23 2.65
C MET A 629 -38.35 -6.03 3.64
N LEU A 630 -37.41 -5.34 4.30
CA LEU A 630 -36.51 -5.84 5.33
C LEU A 630 -37.20 -6.23 6.64
N GLY A 631 -38.23 -5.49 7.01
CA GLY A 631 -39.07 -5.78 8.18
C GLY A 631 -40.00 -6.96 7.98
N VAL A 632 -40.08 -7.52 6.77
CA VAL A 632 -40.95 -8.67 6.45
C VAL A 632 -40.16 -9.94 6.16
N VAL A 633 -39.17 -9.89 5.26
CA VAL A 633 -38.47 -11.11 4.81
C VAL A 633 -37.62 -11.72 5.92
N GLY A 634 -36.86 -10.92 6.65
CA GLY A 634 -36.00 -11.44 7.71
C GLY A 634 -36.77 -12.11 8.85
N PRO A 635 -37.87 -11.54 9.38
CA PRO A 635 -38.70 -12.23 10.36
C PRO A 635 -39.34 -13.52 9.82
N LEU A 636 -39.72 -13.59 8.53
CA LEU A 636 -40.24 -14.82 7.93
C LEU A 636 -39.18 -15.93 7.86
N ILE A 637 -37.95 -15.60 7.46
CA ILE A 637 -36.83 -16.54 7.46
C ILE A 637 -36.53 -17.02 8.89
N LYS A 638 -36.38 -16.10 9.84
CA LYS A 638 -36.14 -16.43 11.25
C LYS A 638 -37.26 -17.29 11.84
N TYR A 639 -38.51 -17.04 11.46
CA TYR A 639 -39.65 -17.85 11.89
C TYR A 639 -39.50 -19.30 11.42
N ILE A 640 -39.18 -19.53 10.14
CA ILE A 640 -38.97 -20.88 9.61
C ILE A 640 -37.73 -21.54 10.24
N GLU A 641 -36.64 -20.80 10.45
CA GLU A 641 -35.43 -21.32 11.10
C GLU A 641 -35.64 -21.71 12.56
N ALA A 642 -36.53 -21.01 13.28
CA ALA A 642 -36.89 -21.30 14.66
C ALA A 642 -37.78 -22.56 14.81
N LEU A 643 -38.35 -23.09 13.72
CA LEU A 643 -39.16 -24.30 13.77
C LEU A 643 -38.32 -25.55 14.09
N PRO A 644 -38.88 -26.53 14.83
CA PRO A 644 -38.24 -27.82 15.05
C PRO A 644 -37.82 -28.50 13.74
N SER A 645 -36.76 -29.31 13.79
CA SER A 645 -36.23 -29.99 12.59
C SER A 645 -37.30 -30.84 11.88
N TYR A 646 -38.17 -31.51 12.63
CA TYR A 646 -39.34 -32.21 12.08
C TYR A 646 -40.24 -31.29 11.25
N SER A 647 -40.69 -30.15 11.79
CA SER A 647 -41.56 -29.19 11.09
C SER A 647 -40.92 -28.63 9.81
N ARG A 648 -39.60 -28.48 9.79
CA ARG A 648 -38.85 -28.02 8.60
C ARG A 648 -38.77 -29.06 7.49
N ASN A 649 -38.95 -30.35 7.78
CA ASN A 649 -38.70 -31.42 6.81
C ASN A 649 -39.94 -32.27 6.48
N THR A 650 -40.94 -32.32 7.37
CA THR A 650 -42.11 -33.19 7.22
C THR A 650 -42.96 -32.85 5.99
N ARG A 651 -43.54 -33.88 5.38
CA ARG A 651 -44.58 -33.78 4.35
C ARG A 651 -45.97 -34.02 4.92
N GLU A 652 -46.12 -34.28 6.22
CA GLU A 652 -47.40 -34.39 6.93
C GLU A 652 -48.03 -33.02 7.25
N VAL A 653 -47.86 -32.07 6.36
CA VAL A 653 -48.46 -30.73 6.38
C VAL A 653 -49.09 -30.47 5.01
N SER A 654 -50.02 -29.53 4.93
CA SER A 654 -50.71 -29.19 3.69
C SER A 654 -49.74 -28.83 2.56
N LEU A 655 -50.12 -29.10 1.31
CA LEU A 655 -49.29 -28.80 0.14
C LEU A 655 -48.94 -27.30 0.06
N LYS A 656 -49.84 -26.42 0.52
CA LYS A 656 -49.59 -24.98 0.63
C LYS A 656 -48.51 -24.67 1.66
N ALA A 657 -48.55 -25.27 2.85
CA ALA A 657 -47.52 -25.14 3.87
C ALA A 657 -46.14 -25.62 3.39
N GLN A 658 -46.09 -26.76 2.65
CA GLN A 658 -44.85 -27.25 2.05
C GLN A 658 -44.28 -26.24 1.05
N ARG A 659 -45.13 -25.68 0.16
CA ARG A 659 -44.71 -24.67 -0.82
C ARG A 659 -44.25 -23.38 -0.17
N VAL A 660 -44.96 -22.89 0.85
CA VAL A 660 -44.59 -21.67 1.59
C VAL A 660 -43.22 -21.86 2.26
N ARG A 661 -43.00 -23.00 2.93
CA ARG A 661 -41.71 -23.35 3.53
C ARG A 661 -40.60 -23.37 2.48
N SER A 662 -40.82 -24.03 1.35
CA SER A 662 -39.83 -24.11 0.26
C SER A 662 -39.54 -22.75 -0.37
N ALA A 663 -40.55 -21.90 -0.57
CA ALA A 663 -40.36 -20.55 -1.09
C ALA A 663 -39.48 -19.71 -0.14
N ILE A 664 -39.76 -19.73 1.17
CA ILE A 664 -38.97 -18.97 2.15
C ILE A 664 -37.53 -19.48 2.25
N MET A 665 -37.32 -20.80 2.28
CA MET A 665 -35.99 -21.40 2.46
C MET A 665 -35.08 -21.28 1.22
N ASN A 666 -35.66 -21.26 0.01
CA ASN A 666 -34.91 -21.27 -1.25
C ASN A 666 -34.84 -19.90 -1.93
N SER A 667 -35.47 -18.87 -1.38
CA SER A 667 -35.55 -17.55 -2.00
C SER A 667 -34.21 -16.84 -1.99
N ILE A 668 -33.78 -16.40 -3.17
CA ILE A 668 -32.60 -15.54 -3.38
C ILE A 668 -33.03 -14.08 -3.57
N GLU A 669 -34.21 -13.85 -4.15
CA GLU A 669 -34.76 -12.52 -4.44
C GLU A 669 -35.99 -12.20 -3.57
N PRO A 670 -35.88 -11.27 -2.61
CA PRO A 670 -36.95 -10.90 -1.69
C PRO A 670 -38.23 -10.39 -2.38
N MET A 671 -38.06 -9.68 -3.49
CA MET A 671 -39.17 -9.17 -4.30
C MET A 671 -39.97 -10.34 -4.89
N GLN A 672 -39.29 -11.26 -5.55
CA GLN A 672 -39.92 -12.45 -6.11
C GLN A 672 -40.61 -13.27 -5.01
N LEU A 673 -39.95 -13.44 -3.86
CA LEU A 673 -40.52 -14.15 -2.73
C LEU A 673 -41.86 -13.57 -2.28
N LEU A 674 -41.92 -12.25 -2.03
CA LEU A 674 -43.09 -11.63 -1.42
C LEU A 674 -44.24 -11.41 -2.40
N PHE A 675 -43.93 -11.10 -3.66
CA PHE A 675 -44.93 -10.71 -4.66
C PHE A 675 -45.35 -11.84 -5.60
N GLU A 676 -44.51 -12.87 -5.75
CA GLU A 676 -44.77 -13.98 -6.67
C GLU A 676 -44.76 -15.31 -5.93
N ASP A 677 -43.65 -15.71 -5.32
CA ASP A 677 -43.47 -17.08 -4.81
C ASP A 677 -44.41 -17.41 -3.64
N LEU A 678 -44.55 -16.53 -2.64
CA LEU A 678 -45.44 -16.73 -1.49
C LEU A 678 -46.93 -16.71 -1.87
N PRO A 679 -47.43 -15.74 -2.66
CA PRO A 679 -48.78 -15.78 -3.18
C PRO A 679 -49.05 -17.05 -4.00
N GLN A 680 -48.15 -17.42 -4.92
CA GLN A 680 -48.30 -18.63 -5.72
C GLN A 680 -48.24 -19.91 -4.87
N ALA A 681 -47.41 -19.93 -3.83
CA ALA A 681 -47.33 -21.05 -2.88
C ALA A 681 -48.67 -21.33 -2.20
N VAL A 682 -49.46 -20.29 -1.92
CA VAL A 682 -50.82 -20.43 -1.37
C VAL A 682 -51.93 -20.47 -2.42
N GLY A 683 -51.55 -20.51 -3.71
CA GLY A 683 -52.46 -20.61 -4.86
C GLY A 683 -53.18 -19.32 -5.20
N MET A 684 -52.46 -18.19 -5.18
CA MET A 684 -52.94 -16.87 -5.58
C MET A 684 -51.94 -16.20 -6.52
N ASP A 685 -52.45 -15.55 -7.56
CA ASP A 685 -51.68 -14.60 -8.38
C ASP A 685 -52.14 -13.17 -8.04
N ILE A 686 -51.25 -12.37 -7.45
CA ILE A 686 -51.57 -10.99 -7.06
C ILE A 686 -51.90 -10.13 -8.28
N LYS A 687 -51.21 -10.34 -9.43
CA LYS A 687 -51.37 -9.52 -10.64
C LYS A 687 -52.76 -9.70 -11.25
N GLU A 688 -53.35 -10.90 -11.12
CA GLU A 688 -54.72 -11.18 -11.59
C GLU A 688 -55.78 -10.77 -10.56
N LYS A 689 -55.56 -11.11 -9.28
CA LYS A 689 -56.52 -10.95 -8.17
C LYS A 689 -56.66 -9.52 -7.64
N GLN A 690 -55.72 -8.62 -7.92
CA GLN A 690 -55.74 -7.23 -7.45
C GLN A 690 -56.98 -6.42 -7.88
N LYS A 691 -57.75 -6.90 -8.87
CA LYS A 691 -59.01 -6.29 -9.31
C LYS A 691 -60.21 -6.62 -8.40
N GLU A 692 -60.09 -7.63 -7.53
CA GLU A 692 -61.10 -8.00 -6.54
C GLU A 692 -60.96 -7.16 -5.26
N SER A 693 -62.04 -6.88 -4.52
CA SER A 693 -61.96 -6.00 -3.34
C SER A 693 -61.37 -6.68 -2.09
N ASN A 694 -61.32 -8.01 -2.02
CA ASN A 694 -61.00 -8.77 -0.80
C ASN A 694 -59.69 -9.59 -0.87
N TRP A 695 -58.87 -9.44 -1.93
CA TRP A 695 -57.67 -10.27 -2.12
C TRP A 695 -56.67 -10.17 -0.96
N GLN A 696 -56.64 -9.04 -0.25
CA GLN A 696 -55.74 -8.81 0.89
C GLN A 696 -56.06 -9.72 2.07
N GLU A 697 -57.34 -9.82 2.44
CA GLU A 697 -57.81 -10.68 3.52
C GLU A 697 -57.65 -12.15 3.14
N GLU A 698 -57.93 -12.49 1.88
CA GLU A 698 -57.77 -13.85 1.37
C GLU A 698 -56.29 -14.31 1.43
N LEU A 699 -55.37 -13.47 0.96
CA LEU A 699 -53.93 -13.74 1.03
C LEU A 699 -53.46 -13.89 2.48
N GLN A 700 -53.89 -12.98 3.36
CA GLN A 700 -53.56 -13.02 4.78
C GLN A 700 -54.02 -14.34 5.43
N ILE A 701 -55.27 -14.74 5.22
CA ILE A 701 -55.83 -15.96 5.81
C ILE A 701 -55.09 -17.20 5.30
N ARG A 702 -54.85 -17.30 3.99
CA ARG A 702 -54.20 -18.47 3.39
C ARG A 702 -52.76 -18.63 3.86
N LEU A 703 -51.99 -17.54 3.96
CA LEU A 703 -50.63 -17.56 4.50
C LEU A 703 -50.62 -17.90 5.99
N ARG A 704 -51.51 -17.31 6.79
CA ARG A 704 -51.64 -17.64 8.22
C ARG A 704 -51.89 -19.13 8.44
N ASN A 705 -52.81 -19.70 7.67
CA ASN A 705 -53.14 -21.12 7.76
C ASN A 705 -51.92 -22.00 7.40
N ALA A 706 -51.16 -21.62 6.37
CA ALA A 706 -49.96 -22.34 5.98
C ALA A 706 -48.85 -22.29 7.06
N LEU A 707 -48.60 -21.11 7.65
CA LEU A 707 -47.60 -20.96 8.73
C LEU A 707 -48.03 -21.71 9.99
N ASN A 708 -49.29 -21.57 10.41
CA ASN A 708 -49.82 -22.30 11.57
C ASN A 708 -49.77 -23.82 11.38
N ASP A 709 -49.99 -24.32 10.17
CA ASP A 709 -49.89 -25.76 9.87
C ASP A 709 -48.45 -26.30 10.04
N LEU A 710 -47.42 -25.49 9.72
CA LEU A 710 -46.01 -25.80 10.00
C LEU A 710 -45.70 -25.79 11.50
N GLU A 711 -46.23 -24.80 12.21
CA GLU A 711 -46.06 -24.66 13.67
C GLU A 711 -46.70 -25.83 14.43
N GLN A 712 -47.89 -26.26 14.01
CA GLN A 712 -48.64 -27.36 14.62
C GLN A 712 -48.13 -28.76 14.21
N ALA A 713 -47.20 -28.87 13.25
CA ALA A 713 -46.69 -30.17 12.80
C ALA A 713 -46.00 -30.96 13.92
N TYR A 714 -45.11 -30.32 14.68
CA TYR A 714 -44.41 -30.98 15.79
C TYR A 714 -45.32 -31.26 17.00
N PRO A 715 -46.21 -30.35 17.45
CA PRO A 715 -47.25 -30.68 18.43
C PRO A 715 -48.13 -31.88 18.04
N ARG A 716 -48.56 -31.99 16.78
CA ARG A 716 -49.32 -33.15 16.29
C ARG A 716 -48.51 -34.45 16.38
N LEU A 717 -47.22 -34.44 16.03
CA LEU A 717 -46.35 -35.59 16.21
C LEU A 717 -46.26 -36.02 17.68
N ASN A 718 -46.04 -35.06 18.60
CA ASN A 718 -46.00 -35.34 20.04
C ASN A 718 -47.30 -36.01 20.53
N GLN A 719 -48.46 -35.51 20.10
CA GLN A 719 -49.76 -36.12 20.44
C GLN A 719 -49.90 -37.54 19.90
N ARG A 720 -49.49 -37.80 18.65
CA ARG A 720 -49.51 -39.14 18.06
C ARG A 720 -48.62 -40.12 18.83
N VAL A 721 -47.42 -39.68 19.23
CA VAL A 721 -46.48 -40.49 20.03
C VAL A 721 -47.06 -40.78 21.42
N GLN A 722 -47.67 -39.78 22.05
CA GLN A 722 -48.36 -39.95 23.33
C GLN A 722 -49.52 -40.95 23.22
N GLN A 723 -50.34 -40.84 22.16
CA GLN A 723 -51.45 -41.77 21.95
C GLN A 723 -50.96 -43.19 21.71
N ALA A 724 -49.89 -43.38 20.94
CA ALA A 724 -49.29 -44.70 20.72
C ALA A 724 -48.77 -45.34 22.03
N LEU A 725 -48.26 -44.53 22.98
CA LEU A 725 -47.92 -45.01 24.33
C LEU A 725 -49.14 -45.45 25.13
N LEU A 726 -50.21 -44.66 25.11
CA LEU A 726 -51.46 -45.01 25.75
C LEU A 726 -52.03 -46.33 25.20
N ASP A 727 -52.04 -46.46 23.87
CA ASP A 727 -52.55 -47.65 23.18
C ASP A 727 -51.68 -48.89 23.43
N ALA A 728 -50.34 -48.76 23.43
CA ALA A 728 -49.44 -49.89 23.62
C ALA A 728 -49.54 -50.51 25.03
N PHE A 729 -49.86 -49.70 26.04
CA PHE A 729 -49.98 -50.16 27.43
C PHE A 729 -51.44 -50.27 27.92
N ASN A 730 -52.43 -49.99 27.06
CA ASN A 730 -53.87 -49.99 27.37
C ASN A 730 -54.29 -49.02 28.49
N TYR A 731 -53.82 -47.77 28.44
CA TYR A 731 -54.24 -46.69 29.37
C TYR A 731 -54.96 -45.56 28.62
N SER A 732 -55.83 -44.83 29.31
CA SER A 732 -56.52 -43.66 28.76
C SER A 732 -55.94 -42.32 29.21
N ASP A 733 -55.02 -42.33 30.17
CA ASP A 733 -54.44 -41.15 30.82
C ASP A 733 -52.93 -41.33 31.00
N ILE A 734 -52.17 -40.32 30.56
CA ILE A 734 -50.72 -40.40 30.43
C ILE A 734 -50.00 -40.25 31.78
N ASP A 735 -50.57 -39.50 32.71
CA ASP A 735 -50.03 -39.33 34.06
C ASP A 735 -50.23 -40.61 34.86
N LYS A 736 -51.41 -41.23 34.74
CA LYS A 736 -51.68 -42.55 35.31
C LYS A 736 -50.78 -43.62 34.70
N LEU A 737 -50.57 -43.60 33.37
CA LEU A 737 -49.64 -44.51 32.70
C LEU A 737 -48.24 -44.38 33.32
N LYS A 738 -47.71 -43.14 33.42
CA LYS A 738 -46.39 -42.89 33.99
C LYS A 738 -46.29 -43.42 35.43
N GLU A 739 -47.24 -43.07 36.29
CA GLU A 739 -47.21 -43.50 37.70
C GLU A 739 -47.23 -45.04 37.83
N MET A 740 -48.13 -45.70 37.09
CA MET A 740 -48.30 -47.15 37.17
C MET A 740 -47.11 -47.89 36.56
N GLN A 741 -46.60 -47.45 35.41
CA GLN A 741 -45.44 -48.10 34.76
C GLN A 741 -44.15 -47.88 35.56
N VAL A 742 -43.94 -46.72 36.18
CA VAL A 742 -42.79 -46.50 37.07
C VAL A 742 -42.81 -47.47 38.25
N LYS A 743 -43.98 -47.63 38.91
CA LYS A 743 -44.14 -48.59 40.02
C LYS A 743 -43.91 -50.04 39.55
N ARG A 744 -44.46 -50.39 38.37
CA ARG A 744 -44.36 -51.73 37.78
C ARG A 744 -42.93 -52.09 37.37
N ILE A 745 -42.18 -51.16 36.79
CA ILE A 745 -40.88 -51.43 36.16
C ILE A 745 -39.71 -51.33 37.15
N ASN A 746 -39.83 -50.53 38.21
CA ASN A 746 -38.80 -50.40 39.26
C ASN A 746 -38.24 -51.75 39.79
N PRO A 747 -39.05 -52.75 40.18
CA PRO A 747 -38.54 -54.04 40.65
C PRO A 747 -37.89 -54.88 39.54
N LEU A 748 -38.31 -54.70 38.27
CA LEU A 748 -37.82 -55.47 37.13
C LEU A 748 -36.42 -55.05 36.67
N LEU A 749 -36.00 -53.81 36.97
CA LEU A 749 -34.73 -53.26 36.53
C LEU A 749 -33.52 -54.03 37.08
N GLY A 750 -33.62 -54.55 38.31
CA GLY A 750 -32.57 -55.35 38.96
C GLY A 750 -32.39 -56.75 38.33
N VAL A 751 -33.44 -57.27 37.70
CA VAL A 751 -33.48 -58.61 37.08
C VAL A 751 -33.21 -58.55 35.58
N CYS A 752 -33.44 -57.41 34.93
CA CYS A 752 -33.22 -57.25 33.48
C CYS A 752 -31.73 -57.21 33.12
N SER A 753 -31.28 -58.19 32.32
CA SER A 753 -29.94 -58.28 31.73
C SER A 753 -29.89 -57.97 30.22
N ASP A 754 -31.05 -57.78 29.59
CA ASP A 754 -31.19 -57.54 28.16
C ASP A 754 -30.67 -56.15 27.75
N SER A 755 -29.77 -56.10 26.77
CA SER A 755 -29.04 -54.90 26.36
C SER A 755 -29.92 -53.86 25.64
N GLU A 756 -31.09 -54.25 25.14
CA GLU A 756 -32.03 -53.34 24.46
C GLU A 756 -33.24 -52.99 25.34
N LEU A 757 -33.75 -53.94 26.13
CA LEU A 757 -34.88 -53.70 27.03
C LEU A 757 -34.46 -52.85 28.24
N LYS A 758 -33.28 -53.09 28.82
CA LYS A 758 -32.84 -52.39 30.03
C LYS A 758 -32.76 -50.86 29.86
N PRO A 759 -32.20 -50.30 28.77
CA PRO A 759 -32.25 -48.86 28.51
C PRO A 759 -33.69 -48.32 28.38
N PHE A 760 -34.60 -49.08 27.77
CA PHE A 760 -36.02 -48.70 27.68
C PHE A 760 -36.67 -48.64 29.07
N LEU A 761 -36.45 -49.63 29.94
CA LEU A 761 -36.95 -49.62 31.33
C LEU A 761 -36.41 -48.41 32.12
N GLN A 762 -35.12 -48.11 31.96
CA GLN A 762 -34.50 -46.93 32.58
C GLN A 762 -35.14 -45.62 32.12
N SER A 763 -35.52 -45.53 30.84
CA SER A 763 -36.18 -44.34 30.28
C SER A 763 -37.57 -44.09 30.88
N ILE A 764 -38.31 -45.16 31.21
CA ILE A 764 -39.62 -45.06 31.86
C ILE A 764 -39.50 -44.58 33.31
N ILE A 765 -38.50 -45.06 34.06
CA ILE A 765 -38.27 -44.69 35.47
C ILE A 765 -37.65 -43.28 35.60
N ARG A 766 -36.98 -42.79 34.55
CA ARG A 766 -36.21 -41.54 34.60
C ARG A 766 -37.07 -40.36 35.10
N PRO A 767 -36.60 -39.59 36.09
CA PRO A 767 -37.27 -38.36 36.51
C PRO A 767 -37.35 -37.38 35.34
N ALA A 768 -38.54 -36.82 35.12
CA ALA A 768 -38.80 -35.81 34.09
C ALA A 768 -39.63 -34.68 34.70
N THR A 769 -39.29 -33.44 34.35
CA THR A 769 -39.93 -32.19 34.82
C THR A 769 -41.40 -32.09 34.41
N ASN A 770 -41.76 -32.64 33.25
CA ASN A 770 -43.16 -32.73 32.79
C ASN A 770 -43.39 -34.02 31.98
N VAL A 771 -44.66 -34.33 31.70
CA VAL A 771 -45.06 -35.54 30.96
C VAL A 771 -44.58 -35.51 29.51
N SER A 772 -44.54 -34.34 28.87
CA SER A 772 -44.08 -34.23 27.48
C SER A 772 -42.61 -34.63 27.33
N GLU A 773 -41.74 -34.20 28.25
CA GLU A 773 -40.34 -34.62 28.28
C GLU A 773 -40.19 -36.12 28.55
N TRP A 774 -41.03 -36.68 29.42
CA TRP A 774 -41.05 -38.12 29.68
C TRP A 774 -41.39 -38.92 28.41
N VAL A 775 -42.46 -38.54 27.71
CA VAL A 775 -42.86 -39.15 26.43
C VAL A 775 -41.75 -39.04 25.38
N LYS A 776 -41.14 -37.85 25.25
CA LYS A 776 -40.01 -37.61 24.33
C LYS A 776 -38.80 -38.50 24.65
N GLY A 777 -38.50 -38.67 25.93
CA GLY A 777 -37.41 -39.53 26.40
C GLY A 777 -37.61 -40.98 25.98
N ILE A 778 -38.83 -41.50 26.13
CA ILE A 778 -39.19 -42.87 25.72
C ILE A 778 -39.09 -43.01 24.20
N ALA A 779 -39.71 -42.10 23.44
CA ALA A 779 -39.66 -42.10 21.98
C ALA A 779 -38.22 -42.07 21.46
N GLY A 780 -37.36 -41.27 22.10
CA GLY A 780 -35.94 -41.16 21.77
C GLY A 780 -35.17 -42.47 21.92
N ILE A 781 -35.49 -43.29 22.91
CA ILE A 781 -34.84 -44.59 23.13
C ILE A 781 -35.37 -45.65 22.17
N VAL A 782 -36.69 -45.68 21.93
CA VAL A 782 -37.32 -46.68 21.04
C VAL A 782 -36.84 -46.54 19.60
N VAL A 783 -36.70 -45.31 19.10
CA VAL A 783 -36.22 -45.03 17.72
C VAL A 783 -34.71 -44.76 17.68
N LYS A 784 -34.04 -44.65 18.84
CA LYS A 784 -32.62 -44.28 18.98
C LYS A 784 -32.29 -42.91 18.35
N LYS A 785 -33.25 -41.97 18.39
CA LYS A 785 -33.18 -40.64 17.78
C LYS A 785 -34.12 -39.65 18.49
N PRO A 786 -33.68 -38.44 18.84
CA PRO A 786 -34.53 -37.47 19.53
C PRO A 786 -35.74 -37.09 18.66
N LEU A 787 -36.90 -36.89 19.31
CA LEU A 787 -38.20 -36.75 18.62
C LEU A 787 -38.27 -35.55 17.67
N ASP A 788 -37.55 -34.48 17.95
CA ASP A 788 -37.46 -33.29 17.12
C ASP A 788 -36.69 -33.51 15.81
N ALA A 789 -35.82 -34.52 15.75
CA ALA A 789 -35.05 -34.88 14.57
C ALA A 789 -35.77 -35.91 13.68
N TRP A 790 -36.94 -36.43 14.08
CA TRP A 790 -37.66 -37.46 13.34
C TRP A 790 -38.00 -37.03 11.90
N ASN A 791 -38.26 -38.01 11.04
CA ASN A 791 -38.84 -37.84 9.72
C ASN A 791 -40.18 -38.62 9.62
N ASP A 792 -40.88 -38.47 8.49
CA ASP A 792 -42.21 -39.07 8.30
C ASP A 792 -42.22 -40.62 8.34
N HIS A 793 -41.06 -41.27 8.18
CA HIS A 793 -40.92 -42.72 8.23
C HIS A 793 -40.63 -43.27 9.63
N ASP A 794 -40.28 -42.43 10.59
CA ASP A 794 -39.83 -42.85 11.93
C ASP A 794 -41.01 -43.27 12.84
N PHE A 795 -42.24 -42.80 12.58
CA PHE A 795 -43.41 -43.05 13.45
C PHE A 795 -43.92 -44.50 13.43
N MET A 796 -43.99 -45.15 12.26
CA MET A 796 -44.49 -46.53 12.20
C MET A 796 -43.56 -47.55 12.88
N PRO A 797 -42.22 -47.48 12.69
CA PRO A 797 -41.27 -48.27 13.47
C PRO A 797 -41.38 -48.04 14.98
N PHE A 798 -41.61 -46.79 15.41
CA PHE A 798 -41.84 -46.49 16.82
C PHE A 798 -43.02 -47.28 17.39
N VAL A 799 -44.18 -47.26 16.72
CA VAL A 799 -45.38 -47.98 17.18
C VAL A 799 -45.14 -49.49 17.27
N ALA A 800 -44.45 -50.07 16.28
CA ALA A 800 -44.15 -51.50 16.25
C ALA A 800 -43.19 -51.89 17.39
N ASN A 801 -42.06 -51.19 17.52
CA ASN A 801 -41.06 -51.47 18.55
C ASN A 801 -41.61 -51.24 19.95
N LEU A 802 -42.48 -50.24 20.13
CA LEU A 802 -43.10 -49.96 21.41
C LEU A 802 -43.98 -51.11 21.89
N ARG A 803 -44.73 -51.75 20.99
CA ARG A 803 -45.52 -52.96 21.32
C ARG A 803 -44.62 -54.14 21.67
N ASP A 804 -43.53 -54.36 20.93
CA ASP A 804 -42.53 -55.39 21.26
C ASP A 804 -41.95 -55.17 22.67
N TYR A 805 -41.57 -53.94 23.02
CA TYR A 805 -41.10 -53.61 24.35
C TYR A 805 -42.15 -53.84 25.43
N ALA A 806 -43.42 -53.52 25.18
CA ALA A 806 -44.51 -53.81 26.11
C ALA A 806 -44.68 -55.32 26.35
N ASP A 807 -44.66 -56.13 25.29
CA ASP A 807 -44.76 -57.59 25.38
C ASP A 807 -43.56 -58.19 26.14
N ARG A 808 -42.36 -57.67 25.91
CA ARG A 808 -41.13 -58.11 26.61
C ARG A 808 -41.13 -57.74 28.08
N ILE A 809 -41.77 -56.62 28.47
CA ILE A 809 -41.99 -56.28 29.88
C ILE A 809 -42.89 -57.31 30.54
N ASP A 810 -44.00 -57.68 29.90
CA ASP A 810 -44.92 -58.69 30.42
C ASP A 810 -44.23 -60.05 30.60
N GLN A 811 -43.34 -60.42 29.66
CA GLN A 811 -42.54 -61.65 29.75
C GLN A 811 -41.54 -61.61 30.91
N LEU A 812 -40.84 -60.49 31.10
CA LEU A 812 -39.88 -60.32 32.19
C LEU A 812 -40.58 -60.32 33.56
N GLU A 813 -41.77 -59.74 33.66
CA GLU A 813 -42.58 -59.76 34.88
C GLU A 813 -43.03 -61.19 35.23
N ALA A 814 -43.47 -61.98 34.24
CA ALA A 814 -43.82 -63.38 34.44
C ALA A 814 -42.61 -64.22 34.94
N LEU A 815 -41.41 -63.97 34.41
CA LEU A 815 -40.17 -64.61 34.88
C LEU A 815 -39.81 -64.20 36.30
N SER A 816 -39.94 -62.91 36.63
CA SER A 816 -39.62 -62.39 37.97
C SER A 816 -40.60 -62.91 39.04
N ALA A 817 -41.84 -63.25 38.68
CA ALA A 817 -42.86 -63.75 39.61
C ALA A 817 -42.64 -65.21 40.05
N VAL A 818 -41.87 -66.00 39.28
CA VAL A 818 -41.68 -67.45 39.54
C VAL A 818 -40.51 -67.77 40.49
N GLY A 819 -39.65 -66.80 40.83
CA GLY A 819 -38.66 -67.05 41.89
C GLY A 819 -37.83 -65.84 42.30
N THR A 820 -37.70 -65.63 43.62
CA THR A 820 -36.76 -64.69 44.26
C THR A 820 -35.31 -65.17 44.25
N ASN A 821 -35.01 -66.33 43.64
CA ASN A 821 -33.67 -66.80 43.30
C ASN A 821 -33.69 -67.28 41.85
N LEU A 822 -33.35 -66.41 40.90
CA LEU A 822 -33.12 -66.80 39.52
C LEU A 822 -31.89 -67.73 39.46
N ALA A 823 -32.13 -69.05 39.49
CA ALA A 823 -31.19 -69.98 38.89
C ALA A 823 -31.16 -69.70 37.38
N SER A 824 -29.96 -69.65 36.80
CA SER A 824 -29.63 -69.20 35.45
C SER A 824 -30.34 -69.93 34.28
N ASP A 825 -31.19 -70.90 34.56
CA ASP A 825 -31.69 -71.87 33.58
C ASP A 825 -33.23 -71.96 33.56
N THR A 826 -33.90 -70.80 33.64
CA THR A 826 -35.37 -70.71 33.48
C THR A 826 -35.72 -70.05 32.15
N VAL A 827 -36.58 -70.68 31.35
CA VAL A 827 -36.98 -70.21 30.02
C VAL A 827 -38.50 -70.11 29.94
N VAL A 828 -39.03 -69.01 29.39
CA VAL A 828 -40.47 -68.93 29.04
C VAL A 828 -40.67 -69.45 27.64
N LEU A 829 -41.52 -70.45 27.49
CA LEU A 829 -42.02 -70.88 26.20
C LEU A 829 -43.38 -70.20 25.95
N SER A 830 -43.45 -69.38 24.89
CA SER A 830 -44.70 -68.72 24.47
C SER A 830 -45.13 -69.28 23.13
N ILE A 831 -46.32 -69.87 23.06
CA ILE A 831 -46.88 -70.42 21.82
C ILE A 831 -48.17 -69.71 21.49
N MET A 832 -48.24 -69.16 20.28
CA MET A 832 -49.43 -68.56 19.73
C MET A 832 -50.07 -69.52 18.74
N SER A 833 -51.29 -69.96 19.05
CA SER A 833 -52.10 -70.76 18.14
C SER A 833 -52.60 -69.92 16.95
N SER A 834 -52.96 -70.56 15.84
CA SER A 834 -53.52 -69.89 14.65
C SER A 834 -54.82 -69.12 14.93
N GLY A 835 -55.51 -69.43 16.04
CA GLY A 835 -56.67 -68.68 16.53
C GLY A 835 -56.34 -67.46 17.39
N GLY A 836 -55.06 -67.07 17.51
CA GLY A 836 -54.61 -65.91 18.28
C GLY A 836 -54.55 -66.10 19.79
N LYS A 837 -54.82 -67.32 20.30
CA LYS A 837 -54.71 -67.64 21.72
C LYS A 837 -53.24 -67.91 22.05
N LEU A 838 -52.69 -67.11 22.97
CA LEU A 838 -51.32 -67.23 23.47
C LEU A 838 -51.31 -68.07 24.76
N THR A 839 -50.59 -69.17 24.75
CA THR A 839 -50.33 -70.01 25.93
C THR A 839 -48.88 -69.84 26.35
N ARG A 840 -48.64 -69.62 27.64
CA ARG A 840 -47.30 -69.43 28.20
C ARG A 840 -47.04 -70.48 29.26
N GLU A 841 -45.87 -71.11 29.21
CA GLU A 841 -45.39 -72.01 30.26
C GLU A 841 -43.94 -71.67 30.59
N ILE A 842 -43.62 -71.78 31.88
CA ILE A 842 -42.30 -71.48 32.40
C ILE A 842 -41.62 -72.81 32.69
N LEU A 843 -40.52 -73.06 31.98
CA LEU A 843 -39.75 -74.29 32.10
C LEU A 843 -38.47 -73.98 32.88
N SER A 844 -38.26 -74.67 33.99
CA SER A 844 -37.01 -74.64 34.74
C SER A 844 -36.19 -75.88 34.41
N ARG A 845 -34.93 -75.72 33.98
CA ARG A 845 -34.05 -76.87 33.80
C ARG A 845 -33.68 -77.43 35.17
N SER A 846 -33.91 -78.73 35.38
CA SER A 846 -33.47 -79.39 36.61
C SER A 846 -31.93 -79.40 36.66
N PRO A 847 -31.29 -79.06 37.79
CA PRO A 847 -29.82 -78.93 37.89
C PRO A 847 -29.07 -80.26 37.85
N LYS A 848 -29.76 -81.40 37.75
CA LYS A 848 -29.13 -82.72 37.55
C LYS A 848 -29.05 -83.00 36.06
N HIS A 849 -27.83 -83.17 35.54
CA HIS A 849 -27.57 -83.68 34.20
C HIS A 849 -28.33 -85.00 34.01
N ASN A 850 -29.21 -85.06 33.02
CA ASN A 850 -30.02 -86.23 32.73
C ASN A 850 -29.58 -86.77 31.37
N GLU A 851 -28.61 -87.68 31.38
CA GLU A 851 -28.02 -88.28 30.18
C GLU A 851 -29.09 -88.83 29.21
N ILE A 852 -30.23 -89.32 29.75
CA ILE A 852 -31.35 -89.82 28.95
C ILE A 852 -31.97 -88.71 28.10
N VAL A 853 -32.13 -87.50 28.66
CA VAL A 853 -32.70 -86.35 27.95
C VAL A 853 -31.72 -85.89 26.88
N ASP A 854 -30.43 -85.79 27.21
CA ASP A 854 -29.42 -85.33 26.26
C ASP A 854 -29.17 -86.33 25.12
N ASP A 855 -29.28 -87.64 25.38
CA ASP A 855 -29.25 -88.68 24.35
C ASP A 855 -30.47 -88.60 23.42
N LYS A 856 -31.67 -88.40 23.96
CA LYS A 856 -32.89 -88.23 23.15
C LYS A 856 -32.85 -86.94 22.34
N VAL A 857 -32.33 -85.85 22.89
CA VAL A 857 -32.11 -84.60 22.15
C VAL A 857 -31.10 -84.83 21.01
N ARG A 858 -30.00 -85.56 21.24
CA ARG A 858 -29.04 -85.92 20.19
C ARG A 858 -29.66 -86.80 19.10
N GLU A 859 -30.51 -87.76 19.47
CA GLU A 859 -31.24 -88.61 18.52
C GLU A 859 -32.20 -87.79 17.65
N ILE A 860 -32.95 -86.86 18.26
CA ILE A 860 -33.89 -85.97 17.54
C ILE A 860 -33.13 -85.00 16.61
N LEU A 861 -31.97 -84.49 17.04
CA LEU A 861 -31.14 -83.58 16.24
C LEU A 861 -30.36 -84.30 15.12
N ALA A 862 -30.24 -85.63 15.16
CA ALA A 862 -29.64 -86.42 14.10
C ALA A 862 -30.59 -86.66 12.91
N LEU A 863 -31.89 -86.40 13.07
CA LEU A 863 -32.88 -86.44 12.00
C LEU A 863 -32.79 -85.19 11.09
N PRO A 864 -33.34 -85.23 9.87
CA PRO A 864 -33.48 -84.04 9.03
C PRO A 864 -34.21 -82.90 9.76
N GLU A 865 -33.77 -81.66 9.57
CA GLU A 865 -34.24 -80.49 10.34
C GLU A 865 -35.78 -80.32 10.33
N ASN A 866 -36.44 -80.65 9.22
CA ASN A 866 -37.90 -80.62 9.13
C ASN A 866 -38.57 -81.66 10.04
N GLU A 867 -38.00 -82.87 10.16
CA GLU A 867 -38.51 -83.91 11.05
C GLU A 867 -38.25 -83.54 12.51
N SER A 868 -37.06 -83.01 12.83
CA SER A 868 -36.75 -82.51 14.18
C SER A 868 -37.69 -81.37 14.61
N ARG A 869 -38.02 -80.44 13.69
CA ARG A 869 -38.99 -79.36 13.95
C ARG A 869 -40.41 -79.89 14.11
N GLN A 870 -40.85 -80.87 13.31
CA GLN A 870 -42.16 -81.51 13.47
C GLN A 870 -42.27 -82.28 14.79
N ILE A 871 -41.20 -82.96 15.21
CA ILE A 871 -41.12 -83.63 16.51
C ILE A 871 -41.20 -82.60 17.64
N MET A 872 -40.47 -81.49 17.55
CA MET A 872 -40.56 -80.39 18.52
C MET A 872 -41.98 -79.81 18.60
N LEU A 873 -42.64 -79.60 17.46
CA LEU A 873 -44.01 -79.09 17.40
C LEU A 873 -45.02 -80.10 17.98
N GLY A 874 -44.82 -81.40 17.73
CA GLY A 874 -45.60 -82.48 18.32
C GLY A 874 -45.43 -82.55 19.85
N LEU A 875 -44.19 -82.48 20.35
CA LEU A 875 -43.90 -82.45 21.79
C LEU A 875 -44.52 -81.24 22.48
N VAL A 876 -44.40 -80.07 21.87
CA VAL A 876 -45.00 -78.82 22.36
C VAL A 876 -46.53 -78.92 22.42
N ASN A 877 -47.16 -79.43 21.36
CA ASN A 877 -48.61 -79.63 21.33
C ASN A 877 -49.08 -80.69 22.34
N SER A 878 -48.33 -81.76 22.56
CA SER A 878 -48.68 -82.81 23.53
C SER A 878 -48.48 -82.41 24.99
N LEU A 879 -47.49 -81.58 25.29
CA LEU A 879 -47.19 -81.13 26.66
C LEU A 879 -48.07 -79.95 27.09
N LEU A 880 -48.41 -79.06 26.16
CA LEU A 880 -49.19 -77.85 26.43
C LEU A 880 -50.66 -77.93 26.02
N GLY A 881 -51.02 -78.92 25.20
CA GLY A 881 -52.40 -79.25 24.87
C GLY A 881 -52.88 -80.44 25.71
N GLY A 882 -53.71 -80.17 26.72
CA GLY A 882 -54.40 -81.22 27.46
C GLY A 882 -55.15 -82.19 26.52
N ALA A 883 -55.13 -83.48 26.88
CA ALA A 883 -55.75 -84.58 26.14
C ALA A 883 -57.10 -84.19 25.51
N SER A 884 -57.16 -84.25 24.18
CA SER A 884 -58.41 -84.51 23.48
C SER A 884 -58.48 -86.01 23.22
N ASP A 885 -59.50 -86.61 23.84
CA ASP A 885 -60.00 -87.95 23.57
C ASP A 885 -60.12 -88.24 22.07
N ASP A 886 -59.79 -89.48 21.74
CA ASP A 886 -60.48 -90.38 20.81
C ASP A 886 -61.28 -89.77 19.65
N GLY A 887 -60.83 -90.13 18.44
CA GLY A 887 -61.73 -90.88 17.55
C GLY A 887 -62.12 -90.23 16.22
N LYS A 888 -61.74 -90.95 15.15
CA LYS A 888 -62.47 -91.13 13.87
C LYS A 888 -62.51 -89.94 12.92
N GLU A 889 -61.77 -90.02 11.81
CA GLU A 889 -62.14 -90.60 10.50
C GLU A 889 -62.70 -89.57 9.52
N GLY A 890 -62.05 -89.46 8.35
CA GLY A 890 -62.76 -89.42 7.07
C GLY A 890 -62.79 -88.09 6.30
N TYR A 891 -61.90 -88.02 5.29
CA TYR A 891 -61.91 -87.18 4.07
C TYR A 891 -61.70 -85.67 4.18
#